data_AF-A0A2V5PTI0-F1
#
_entry.id   AF-A0A2V5PTI0-F1
#
_cell.length_a   1.000
_cell.length_b   1.000
_cell.length_c   1.000
_cell.angle_alpha   90.00
_cell.angle_beta   90.00
_cell.angle_gamma   90.00
#
_symmetry.space_group_name_H-M   'P 1'
#
loop_
_entity.id
_entity.type
_entity.pdbx_description
1 polymer ?
#
loop_
_entity_poly.entity_id
_entity_poly.type
_entity_poly.pdbx_seq_one_letter_code
_entity_poly.pdbx_strand_id
1 'polypeptide(L)'
;IAVTESNNVYALNAITGAIIWQRNLGTPAPGMGLITGGVGITGTPVIDLVSRSLILVAVISGPNNMVYSLNVDTGATNLGFPIDINASFPGFSSSLHMQRGALALLGNKVYIPYGGYADVGNYQGRVLGVSLDGSQLGSWVTTSLKSGIWNPGGLASDGTSIFAVTGNAPGGTTPWGGSEAVIRLQPGPVFSASTTDFWAPTNWQSLDSGDVDLGGSNAIILDVPGATPSALVLAIGKDRNGYLLNRANLGGIIAPVAQAVVAPGQVINSSVTYRTIQGTFVVVRSSGILTASKITATNPPTITTGWSVSSTGRTSPFVTSTDGASNPIVWAYGNGTGQRLFGYNGETGAVIFNGGGANDTISGTRTFNTGIAARGRIYIAGDNKVYAFAVPAGPTPTPGPTTPTPTTTPATPTPTATATATATATATATVTATIPPIPSPTLSPGTTPSPTPTATATIAPPTPTPGVTPSPAPTVTPSATPAQALNLSTRMNILTGGNVGIGGFIITGTGPKHLLLRAIGPSLTQVGVANALADPVMQLHGPGGFATITNDNWQDDPVQAAAIIATGIPPTNNLESAIDVTLLPGAYTAIVSGKNNTTGVGLVEVYDLSQGVPAKLANISTRAFVGTGSDIVIAGFILGGNNGGDRIIVRGIGPSLTPLGVPQALADPTLEVRDSNGAVVIGNNDWQDNAAQASELTAAGLAPTNQLESGLAATLSPGPYTALLAGLNNGTGVGLVEVYDRGAP
;
A
#
# COMPACT_ATOMS: atom_id res chain seq x y z
N ILE A 1 4.99 16.24 -8.48
CA ILE A 1 4.11 16.89 -9.49
C ILE A 1 3.24 17.91 -8.76
N ALA A 2 2.89 19.02 -9.41
CA ALA A 2 1.81 19.92 -8.99
C ALA A 2 0.83 20.11 -10.17
N VAL A 3 -0.46 20.28 -9.87
CA VAL A 3 -1.53 20.51 -10.85
C VAL A 3 -2.39 21.69 -10.44
N THR A 4 -3.09 22.33 -11.38
CA THR A 4 -3.96 23.48 -11.08
C THR A 4 -5.29 23.45 -11.83
N GLU A 5 -6.28 24.17 -11.30
CA GLU A 5 -7.57 24.43 -11.96
C GLU A 5 -7.45 25.31 -13.23
N SER A 6 -6.24 25.75 -13.58
CA SER A 6 -5.91 26.35 -14.89
C SER A 6 -5.42 25.31 -15.93
N ASN A 7 -5.58 24.01 -15.63
CA ASN A 7 -5.10 22.87 -16.42
C ASN A 7 -3.59 22.85 -16.66
N ASN A 8 -2.82 23.48 -15.76
CA ASN A 8 -1.35 23.37 -15.77
C ASN A 8 -0.90 22.17 -14.94
N VAL A 9 0.08 21.43 -15.45
CA VAL A 9 0.77 20.32 -14.79
C VAL A 9 2.27 20.62 -14.77
N TYR A 10 2.89 20.51 -13.61
CA TYR A 10 4.31 20.81 -13.40
C TYR A 10 5.04 19.62 -12.75
N ALA A 11 6.14 19.20 -13.36
CA ALA A 11 7.21 18.53 -12.62
C ALA A 11 8.17 19.58 -12.07
N LEU A 12 8.38 19.55 -10.75
CA LEU A 12 9.27 20.45 -10.04
C LEU A 12 10.39 19.65 -9.38
N ASN A 13 11.62 20.17 -9.43
CA ASN A 13 12.72 19.68 -8.62
C ASN A 13 12.38 19.92 -7.14
N ALA A 14 12.27 18.84 -6.37
CA ALA A 14 11.84 18.87 -4.96
C ALA A 14 12.74 19.74 -4.06
N ILE A 15 14.01 19.92 -4.40
CA ILE A 15 14.99 20.67 -3.58
C ILE A 15 15.01 22.15 -3.95
N THR A 16 15.03 22.46 -5.25
CA THR A 16 15.24 23.83 -5.77
C THR A 16 13.96 24.54 -6.22
N GLY A 17 12.85 23.82 -6.37
CA GLY A 17 11.60 24.33 -6.96
C GLY A 17 11.65 24.55 -8.47
N ALA A 18 12.80 24.32 -9.13
CA ALA A 18 12.96 24.51 -10.57
C ALA A 18 12.02 23.60 -11.38
N ILE A 19 11.41 24.14 -12.43
CA ILE A 19 10.55 23.37 -13.34
C ILE A 19 11.43 22.43 -14.16
N ILE A 20 11.12 21.13 -14.10
CA ILE A 20 11.74 20.07 -14.91
C ILE A 20 11.02 20.00 -16.27
N TRP A 21 9.69 19.94 -16.22
CA TRP A 21 8.80 20.11 -17.37
C TRP A 21 7.47 20.72 -16.92
N GLN A 22 6.77 21.37 -17.85
CA GLN A 22 5.42 21.87 -17.66
C GLN A 22 4.55 21.57 -18.88
N ARG A 23 3.25 21.34 -18.65
CA ARG A 23 2.22 21.15 -19.68
C ARG A 23 1.00 21.99 -19.31
N ASN A 24 0.41 22.70 -20.27
CA ASN A 24 -1.00 23.07 -20.19
C ASN A 24 -1.81 22.03 -20.99
N LEU A 25 -2.97 21.62 -20.48
CA LEU A 25 -3.82 20.61 -21.11
C LEU A 25 -5.05 21.20 -21.84
N GLY A 26 -5.08 22.52 -22.04
CA GLY A 26 -6.16 23.26 -22.68
C GLY A 26 -6.88 24.18 -21.70
N THR A 27 -7.50 25.24 -22.23
CA THR A 27 -8.25 26.23 -21.44
C THR A 27 -9.23 25.55 -20.47
N PRO A 28 -9.25 25.89 -19.16
CA PRO A 28 -10.22 25.33 -18.23
C PRO A 28 -11.66 25.65 -18.62
N ALA A 29 -12.59 24.81 -18.17
CA ALA A 29 -14.00 25.09 -18.33
C ALA A 29 -14.43 26.36 -17.55
N PRO A 30 -15.45 27.10 -18.01
CA PRO A 30 -16.10 28.10 -17.18
C PRO A 30 -16.75 27.47 -15.94
N GLY A 31 -16.97 28.29 -14.91
CA GLY A 31 -17.67 27.89 -13.69
C GLY A 31 -19.09 27.38 -13.97
N MET A 32 -19.52 26.38 -13.20
CA MET A 32 -20.78 25.66 -13.39
C MET A 32 -21.53 25.48 -12.06
N GLY A 33 -22.86 25.41 -12.14
CA GLY A 33 -23.72 25.42 -10.97
C GLY A 33 -23.54 26.72 -10.18
N LEU A 34 -23.07 26.62 -8.94
CA LEU A 34 -22.73 27.77 -8.09
C LEU A 34 -21.22 28.04 -8.00
N ILE A 35 -20.38 27.33 -8.76
CA ILE A 35 -18.92 27.52 -8.75
C ILE A 35 -18.56 28.71 -9.64
N THR A 36 -17.83 29.67 -9.08
CA THR A 36 -17.31 30.86 -9.78
C THR A 36 -15.80 30.71 -10.05
N GLY A 37 -15.33 31.32 -11.14
CA GLY A 37 -13.99 31.06 -11.69
C GLY A 37 -13.99 29.91 -12.70
N GLY A 38 -12.80 29.53 -13.19
CA GLY A 38 -12.65 28.39 -14.11
C GLY A 38 -12.44 27.07 -13.35
N VAL A 39 -12.96 25.97 -13.89
CA VAL A 39 -12.78 24.61 -13.36
C VAL A 39 -11.83 23.83 -14.28
N GLY A 40 -10.85 23.15 -13.70
CA GLY A 40 -9.80 22.43 -14.43
C GLY A 40 -9.41 21.13 -13.72
N ILE A 41 -8.13 20.96 -13.40
CA ILE A 41 -7.66 19.83 -12.59
C ILE A 41 -7.90 20.15 -11.10
N THR A 42 -9.04 19.71 -10.56
CA THR A 42 -9.41 19.93 -9.14
C THR A 42 -9.07 18.73 -8.25
N GLY A 43 -9.35 17.49 -8.67
CA GLY A 43 -9.05 16.29 -7.89
C GLY A 43 -7.58 15.91 -7.87
N THR A 44 -7.13 15.24 -6.80
CA THR A 44 -5.73 14.80 -6.67
C THR A 44 -5.39 13.70 -7.68
N PRO A 45 -4.36 13.88 -8.53
CA PRO A 45 -3.87 12.85 -9.46
C PRO A 45 -3.34 11.61 -8.73
N VAL A 46 -3.32 10.48 -9.43
CA VAL A 46 -2.61 9.27 -9.00
C VAL A 46 -1.39 9.01 -9.88
N ILE A 47 -0.37 8.35 -9.35
CA ILE A 47 0.83 7.95 -10.08
C ILE A 47 1.00 6.44 -9.97
N ASP A 48 1.06 5.74 -11.09
CA ASP A 48 1.68 4.41 -11.15
C ASP A 48 3.20 4.58 -11.37
N LEU A 49 3.98 3.99 -10.46
CA LEU A 49 5.43 4.03 -10.53
C LEU A 49 6.00 3.02 -11.54
N VAL A 50 5.28 1.96 -11.88
CA VAL A 50 5.74 0.88 -12.77
C VAL A 50 5.73 1.35 -14.24
N SER A 51 4.58 1.79 -14.74
CA SER A 51 4.44 2.38 -16.08
C SER A 51 4.91 3.84 -16.20
N ARG A 52 5.41 4.43 -15.10
CA ARG A 52 5.78 5.86 -15.00
C ARG A 52 4.62 6.80 -15.35
N SER A 53 3.38 6.39 -15.11
CA SER A 53 2.17 7.12 -15.51
C SER A 53 1.61 8.00 -14.39
N LEU A 54 1.41 9.29 -14.68
CA LEU A 54 0.62 10.25 -13.92
C LEU A 54 -0.79 10.31 -14.54
N ILE A 55 -1.81 9.87 -13.80
CA ILE A 55 -3.21 9.88 -14.25
C ILE A 55 -4.00 10.95 -13.50
N LEU A 56 -4.70 11.78 -14.25
CA LEU A 56 -5.49 12.92 -13.76
C LEU A 56 -6.74 13.13 -14.62
N VAL A 57 -7.68 13.91 -14.10
CA VAL A 57 -8.78 14.49 -14.90
C VAL A 57 -8.58 15.99 -15.04
N ALA A 58 -8.67 16.49 -16.26
CA ALA A 58 -8.73 17.91 -16.56
C ALA A 58 -10.10 18.24 -17.15
N VAL A 59 -10.77 19.25 -16.61
CA VAL A 59 -11.99 19.80 -17.25
C VAL A 59 -11.56 20.91 -18.21
N ILE A 60 -11.76 20.69 -19.52
CA ILE A 60 -11.41 21.67 -20.56
C ILE A 60 -12.66 22.40 -21.05
N SER A 61 -12.49 23.59 -21.63
CA SER A 61 -13.57 24.37 -22.24
C SER A 61 -14.35 23.53 -23.24
N GLY A 62 -15.67 23.40 -23.01
CA GLY A 62 -16.52 22.38 -23.63
C GLY A 62 -17.92 22.32 -23.01
N PRO A 63 -18.07 22.31 -21.68
CA PRO A 63 -17.14 21.74 -20.70
C PRO A 63 -16.96 20.23 -20.94
N ASN A 64 -15.72 19.74 -21.04
CA ASN A 64 -15.42 18.32 -21.25
C ASN A 64 -14.51 17.79 -20.14
N ASN A 65 -14.92 16.72 -19.44
CA ASN A 65 -14.05 15.98 -18.52
C ASN A 65 -13.15 15.04 -19.31
N MET A 66 -11.84 15.25 -19.26
CA MET A 66 -10.84 14.47 -19.99
C MET A 66 -9.92 13.72 -19.02
N VAL A 67 -9.83 12.39 -19.12
CA VAL A 67 -8.77 11.63 -18.43
C VAL A 67 -7.49 11.77 -19.23
N TYR A 68 -6.39 12.16 -18.57
CA TYR A 68 -5.05 12.13 -19.14
C TYR A 68 -4.18 11.13 -18.37
N SER A 69 -3.44 10.30 -19.09
CA SER A 69 -2.24 9.62 -18.60
C SER A 69 -1.03 10.30 -19.22
N LEU A 70 -0.13 10.82 -18.38
CA LEU A 70 1.10 11.48 -18.79
C LEU A 70 2.31 10.70 -18.26
N ASN A 71 3.36 10.55 -19.06
CA ASN A 71 4.65 10.06 -18.57
C ASN A 71 5.22 11.06 -17.54
N VAL A 72 5.52 10.59 -16.33
CA VAL A 72 5.86 11.46 -15.18
C VAL A 72 7.23 12.14 -15.32
N ASP A 73 8.14 11.61 -16.14
CA ASP A 73 9.50 12.11 -16.33
C ASP A 73 9.60 13.16 -17.46
N THR A 74 8.74 13.09 -18.45
CA THR A 74 8.76 13.96 -19.65
C THR A 74 7.53 14.86 -19.80
N GLY A 75 6.42 14.52 -19.12
CA GLY A 75 5.12 15.15 -19.34
C GLY A 75 4.50 14.81 -20.69
N ALA A 76 5.03 13.86 -21.47
CA ALA A 76 4.42 13.38 -22.72
C ALA A 76 3.08 12.68 -22.43
N THR A 77 2.14 12.71 -23.39
CA THR A 77 0.88 11.96 -23.23
C THR A 77 1.12 10.49 -23.58
N ASN A 78 0.66 9.57 -22.72
CA ASN A 78 0.80 8.14 -22.95
C ASN A 78 -0.21 7.65 -24.02
N LEU A 79 0.12 6.54 -24.69
CA LEU A 79 -0.77 5.91 -25.67
C LEU A 79 -2.10 5.50 -25.02
N GLY A 80 -3.21 5.68 -25.76
CA GLY A 80 -4.57 5.46 -25.25
C GLY A 80 -5.23 6.70 -24.61
N PHE A 81 -4.52 7.83 -24.51
CA PHE A 81 -5.00 9.05 -23.84
C PHE A 81 -4.84 10.31 -24.72
N PRO A 82 -5.65 11.37 -24.50
CA PRO A 82 -6.69 11.49 -23.48
C PRO A 82 -8.00 10.78 -23.85
N ILE A 83 -8.80 10.47 -22.82
CA ILE A 83 -10.14 9.86 -22.96
C ILE A 83 -11.19 10.94 -22.62
N ASP A 84 -12.06 11.24 -23.57
CA ASP A 84 -13.26 12.07 -23.35
C ASP A 84 -14.30 11.25 -22.57
N ILE A 85 -14.58 11.63 -21.32
CA ILE A 85 -15.52 10.89 -20.47
C ILE A 85 -16.95 11.02 -20.98
N ASN A 86 -17.31 12.16 -21.58
CA ASN A 86 -18.65 12.43 -22.07
C ASN A 86 -19.00 11.60 -23.31
N ALA A 87 -18.00 11.34 -24.17
CA ALA A 87 -18.12 10.40 -25.28
C ALA A 87 -18.06 8.92 -24.84
N SER A 88 -17.27 8.61 -23.80
CA SER A 88 -16.93 7.21 -23.45
C SER A 88 -17.86 6.54 -22.43
N PHE A 89 -18.62 7.30 -21.63
CA PHE A 89 -19.43 6.75 -20.54
C PHE A 89 -20.93 7.08 -20.70
N PRO A 90 -21.78 6.11 -21.09
CA PRO A 90 -23.21 6.33 -21.25
C PRO A 90 -23.91 6.91 -20.01
N GLY A 91 -24.74 7.93 -20.24
CA GLY A 91 -25.44 8.68 -19.19
C GLY A 91 -24.54 9.58 -18.34
N PHE A 92 -23.28 9.80 -18.72
CA PHE A 92 -22.48 10.88 -18.15
C PHE A 92 -22.86 12.24 -18.75
N SER A 93 -22.60 13.32 -18.03
CA SER A 93 -22.69 14.68 -18.55
C SER A 93 -21.69 15.58 -17.85
N SER A 94 -20.74 16.14 -18.61
CA SER A 94 -19.68 17.02 -18.11
C SER A 94 -20.16 18.38 -17.63
N SER A 95 -21.38 18.80 -17.98
CA SER A 95 -22.01 20.00 -17.45
C SER A 95 -22.77 19.78 -16.14
N LEU A 96 -22.94 18.52 -15.73
CA LEU A 96 -23.63 18.13 -14.49
C LEU A 96 -22.68 17.52 -13.44
N HIS A 97 -21.67 16.75 -13.87
CA HIS A 97 -20.82 15.98 -12.96
C HIS A 97 -19.44 16.61 -12.78
N MET A 98 -19.07 16.92 -11.54
CA MET A 98 -17.75 17.46 -11.17
C MET A 98 -16.81 16.36 -10.67
N GLN A 99 -15.60 16.36 -11.19
CA GLN A 99 -14.48 15.62 -10.61
C GLN A 99 -13.87 16.44 -9.47
N ARG A 100 -13.83 15.89 -8.23
CA ARG A 100 -13.27 16.60 -7.05
C ARG A 100 -12.51 15.71 -6.08
N GLY A 101 -12.97 14.48 -5.84
CA GLY A 101 -12.25 13.54 -4.96
C GLY A 101 -10.95 13.07 -5.58
N ALA A 102 -9.97 12.67 -4.75
CA ALA A 102 -8.76 12.03 -5.23
C ALA A 102 -9.02 10.78 -6.07
N LEU A 103 -8.18 10.56 -7.08
CA LEU A 103 -8.20 9.34 -7.89
C LEU A 103 -7.53 8.19 -7.12
N ALA A 104 -8.11 7.00 -7.18
CA ALA A 104 -7.53 5.80 -6.58
C ALA A 104 -6.97 4.86 -7.66
N LEU A 105 -5.88 4.15 -7.37
CA LEU A 105 -5.32 3.10 -8.24
C LEU A 105 -5.44 1.76 -7.52
N LEU A 106 -6.04 0.77 -8.20
CA LEU A 106 -6.16 -0.61 -7.71
C LEU A 106 -5.93 -1.58 -8.87
N GLY A 107 -4.87 -2.39 -8.76
CA GLY A 107 -4.37 -3.21 -9.87
C GLY A 107 -4.06 -2.34 -11.09
N ASN A 108 -4.43 -2.81 -12.28
CA ASN A 108 -4.26 -2.07 -13.54
C ASN A 108 -5.39 -1.06 -13.83
N LYS A 109 -6.10 -0.53 -12.80
CA LYS A 109 -7.24 0.40 -13.00
C LYS A 109 -7.21 1.61 -12.06
N VAL A 110 -7.45 2.78 -12.65
CA VAL A 110 -7.70 4.04 -11.95
C VAL A 110 -9.20 4.25 -11.79
N TYR A 111 -9.62 4.62 -10.59
CA TYR A 111 -10.99 4.83 -10.18
C TYR A 111 -11.23 6.32 -9.88
N ILE A 112 -12.30 6.87 -10.45
CA ILE A 112 -12.55 8.32 -10.51
C ILE A 112 -13.93 8.62 -9.90
N PRO A 113 -14.01 9.26 -8.72
CA PRO A 113 -15.28 9.64 -8.10
C PRO A 113 -15.85 10.94 -8.68
N TYR A 114 -17.19 10.99 -8.76
CA TYR A 114 -17.96 12.16 -9.23
C TYR A 114 -19.08 12.56 -8.27
N GLY A 115 -19.20 13.88 -8.08
CA GLY A 115 -20.39 14.56 -7.55
C GLY A 115 -21.02 15.45 -8.61
N GLY A 116 -21.89 16.38 -8.21
CA GLY A 116 -22.55 17.34 -9.11
C GLY A 116 -21.74 18.60 -9.34
N TYR A 117 -22.33 19.68 -9.86
CA TYR A 117 -21.77 21.02 -9.78
C TYR A 117 -22.51 21.85 -8.72
N ALA A 118 -21.95 21.89 -7.51
CA ALA A 118 -22.54 22.54 -6.32
C ALA A 118 -24.04 22.22 -6.13
N ASP A 119 -24.37 20.93 -6.26
CA ASP A 119 -25.69 20.33 -6.08
C ASP A 119 -26.79 20.84 -7.03
N VAL A 120 -26.40 21.50 -8.12
CA VAL A 120 -27.28 21.95 -9.20
C VAL A 120 -27.53 20.81 -10.21
N GLY A 121 -28.78 20.72 -10.68
CA GLY A 121 -29.19 19.78 -11.73
C GLY A 121 -29.42 18.33 -11.27
N ASN A 122 -29.75 17.47 -12.22
CA ASN A 122 -30.13 16.07 -11.99
C ASN A 122 -28.96 15.13 -12.27
N TYR A 123 -27.87 15.32 -11.53
CA TYR A 123 -26.70 14.44 -11.57
C TYR A 123 -26.91 13.18 -10.71
N GLN A 124 -26.02 12.20 -10.81
CA GLN A 124 -25.97 11.00 -9.94
C GLN A 124 -24.57 10.82 -9.36
N GLY A 125 -24.45 10.18 -8.19
CA GLY A 125 -23.15 9.73 -7.69
C GLY A 125 -22.58 8.65 -8.61
N ARG A 126 -21.33 8.78 -9.02
CA ARG A 126 -20.74 7.85 -10.00
C ARG A 126 -19.26 7.57 -9.72
N VAL A 127 -18.85 6.31 -9.85
CA VAL A 127 -17.44 5.90 -9.92
C VAL A 127 -17.17 5.40 -11.34
N LEU A 128 -16.21 6.01 -12.02
CA LEU A 128 -15.64 5.47 -13.26
C LEU A 128 -14.42 4.61 -12.94
N GLY A 129 -14.14 3.63 -13.79
CA GLY A 129 -12.90 2.86 -13.82
C GLY A 129 -12.29 2.88 -15.22
N VAL A 130 -10.98 3.13 -15.30
CA VAL A 130 -10.20 3.23 -16.54
C VAL A 130 -8.90 2.46 -16.35
N SER A 131 -8.49 1.60 -17.28
CA SER A 131 -7.19 0.92 -17.20
C SER A 131 -6.01 1.86 -17.53
N LEU A 132 -4.79 1.52 -17.09
CA LEU A 132 -3.60 2.38 -17.27
C LEU A 132 -3.19 2.58 -18.75
N ASP A 133 -3.66 1.71 -19.64
CA ASP A 133 -3.53 1.75 -21.11
C ASP A 133 -4.75 2.38 -21.82
N GLY A 134 -5.79 2.76 -21.06
CA GLY A 134 -7.03 3.32 -21.57
C GLY A 134 -8.01 2.33 -22.24
N SER A 135 -7.64 1.05 -22.42
CA SER A 135 -8.40 0.10 -23.25
C SER A 135 -9.68 -0.45 -22.60
N GLN A 136 -9.79 -0.44 -21.28
CA GLN A 136 -10.88 -1.06 -20.53
C GLN A 136 -11.58 -0.06 -19.60
N LEU A 137 -12.82 0.28 -19.94
CA LEU A 137 -13.68 1.22 -19.21
C LEU A 137 -14.79 0.48 -18.43
N GLY A 138 -15.24 1.06 -17.31
CA GLY A 138 -16.39 0.59 -16.55
C GLY A 138 -16.94 1.67 -15.61
N SER A 139 -18.21 1.59 -15.17
CA SER A 139 -18.76 2.56 -14.23
C SER A 139 -19.90 2.02 -13.38
N TRP A 140 -19.92 2.38 -12.09
CA TRP A 140 -21.07 2.26 -11.20
C TRP A 140 -21.70 3.64 -10.95
N VAL A 141 -23.03 3.67 -10.76
CA VAL A 141 -23.83 4.89 -10.54
C VAL A 141 -24.91 4.64 -9.47
N THR A 142 -25.23 5.65 -8.65
CA THR A 142 -26.35 5.61 -7.69
C THR A 142 -27.69 5.60 -8.42
N THR A 143 -28.69 4.88 -7.93
CA THR A 143 -30.05 4.93 -8.52
C THR A 143 -30.83 6.15 -8.03
N SER A 144 -30.49 6.71 -6.87
CA SER A 144 -30.89 8.05 -6.46
C SER A 144 -30.17 9.14 -7.25
N LEU A 145 -30.89 10.24 -7.51
CA LEU A 145 -30.28 11.49 -7.96
C LEU A 145 -29.53 12.17 -6.81
N LYS A 146 -28.55 13.00 -7.18
CA LYS A 146 -27.74 13.87 -6.30
C LYS A 146 -26.85 13.23 -5.23
N SER A 147 -26.82 11.90 -5.08
CA SER A 147 -25.99 11.20 -4.08
C SER A 147 -24.50 11.18 -4.41
N GLY A 148 -23.91 12.36 -4.55
CA GLY A 148 -22.57 12.61 -5.07
C GLY A 148 -21.45 12.04 -4.21
N ILE A 149 -20.36 11.63 -4.87
CA ILE A 149 -19.16 11.13 -4.21
C ILE A 149 -18.21 12.32 -4.04
N TRP A 150 -18.46 13.06 -2.96
CA TRP A 150 -18.04 14.45 -2.79
C TRP A 150 -16.72 14.64 -2.04
N ASN A 151 -16.29 13.62 -1.30
CA ASN A 151 -15.16 13.65 -0.37
C ASN A 151 -13.82 13.99 -1.06
N PRO A 152 -13.05 14.98 -0.55
CA PRO A 152 -11.78 15.37 -1.17
C PRO A 152 -10.72 14.27 -1.13
N GLY A 153 -10.70 13.46 -0.07
CA GLY A 153 -9.80 12.29 0.06
C GLY A 153 -10.10 11.16 -0.93
N GLY A 154 -11.22 11.22 -1.63
CA GLY A 154 -11.56 10.29 -2.71
C GLY A 154 -11.87 8.87 -2.23
N LEU A 155 -11.62 7.93 -3.12
CA LEU A 155 -11.99 6.52 -2.96
C LEU A 155 -10.94 5.76 -2.15
N ALA A 156 -11.37 4.99 -1.17
CA ALA A 156 -10.49 4.14 -0.36
C ALA A 156 -10.40 2.72 -0.92
N SER A 157 -9.40 1.95 -0.53
CA SER A 157 -9.23 0.54 -0.93
C SER A 157 -8.61 -0.31 0.17
N ASP A 158 -9.00 -1.58 0.24
CA ASP A 158 -8.38 -2.62 1.07
C ASP A 158 -7.39 -3.51 0.29
N GLY A 159 -7.06 -3.13 -0.95
CA GLY A 159 -6.21 -3.90 -1.86
C GLY A 159 -6.97 -4.90 -2.74
N THR A 160 -8.28 -5.11 -2.52
CA THR A 160 -9.12 -5.99 -3.36
C THR A 160 -10.37 -5.26 -3.89
N SER A 161 -10.97 -4.40 -3.08
CA SER A 161 -12.17 -3.62 -3.40
C SER A 161 -11.93 -2.12 -3.26
N ILE A 162 -12.83 -1.33 -3.86
CA ILE A 162 -12.92 0.12 -3.71
C ILE A 162 -14.09 0.47 -2.79
N PHE A 163 -13.94 1.48 -1.94
CA PHE A 163 -14.98 1.97 -1.04
C PHE A 163 -15.27 3.44 -1.34
N ALA A 164 -16.51 3.72 -1.74
CA ALA A 164 -17.05 5.06 -1.94
C ALA A 164 -17.92 5.47 -0.76
N VAL A 165 -18.05 6.77 -0.52
CA VAL A 165 -19.05 7.34 0.40
C VAL A 165 -19.91 8.34 -0.38
N THR A 166 -21.23 8.15 -0.34
CA THR A 166 -22.21 8.99 -1.03
C THR A 166 -22.81 10.06 -0.11
N GLY A 167 -23.18 11.20 -0.70
CA GLY A 167 -24.01 12.21 -0.05
C GLY A 167 -25.52 11.97 -0.22
N ASN A 168 -26.28 13.02 0.03
CA ASN A 168 -27.74 13.02 0.08
C ASN A 168 -28.48 12.73 -1.24
N ALA A 169 -29.73 12.32 -1.12
CA ALA A 169 -30.77 12.35 -2.16
C ALA A 169 -31.93 13.22 -1.66
N PRO A 170 -31.97 14.52 -2.01
CA PRO A 170 -33.05 15.42 -1.60
C PRO A 170 -34.43 14.86 -1.97
N GLY A 171 -35.24 14.54 -0.96
CA GLY A 171 -36.54 13.88 -1.10
C GLY A 171 -36.60 12.41 -0.64
N GLY A 172 -35.46 11.78 -0.33
CA GLY A 172 -35.39 10.46 0.34
C GLY A 172 -36.05 9.32 -0.45
N THR A 173 -35.40 8.85 -1.53
CA THR A 173 -35.99 7.86 -2.45
C THR A 173 -36.36 6.56 -1.74
N THR A 174 -37.62 6.10 -1.88
CA THR A 174 -38.04 4.75 -1.50
C THR A 174 -38.40 3.94 -2.76
N PRO A 175 -37.81 2.73 -2.98
CA PRO A 175 -36.74 2.10 -2.20
C PRO A 175 -35.44 2.91 -2.20
N TRP A 176 -34.58 2.67 -1.20
CA TRP A 176 -33.32 3.37 -0.99
C TRP A 176 -32.41 3.27 -2.24
N GLY A 177 -31.85 4.41 -2.67
CA GLY A 177 -31.21 4.56 -3.99
C GLY A 177 -29.69 4.61 -4.00
N GLY A 178 -29.03 4.43 -2.85
CA GLY A 178 -27.58 4.61 -2.71
C GLY A 178 -27.17 5.92 -2.03
N SER A 179 -28.10 6.70 -1.47
CA SER A 179 -27.78 7.89 -0.67
C SER A 179 -27.17 7.54 0.69
N GLU A 180 -26.38 8.48 1.25
CA GLU A 180 -25.92 8.49 2.64
C GLU A 180 -25.22 7.19 3.10
N ALA A 181 -24.35 6.63 2.26
CA ALA A 181 -23.87 5.26 2.42
C ALA A 181 -22.39 5.04 2.11
N VAL A 182 -21.84 3.98 2.70
CA VAL A 182 -20.58 3.36 2.27
C VAL A 182 -20.90 2.25 1.28
N ILE A 183 -20.34 2.33 0.08
CA ILE A 183 -20.53 1.36 -1.00
C ILE A 183 -19.20 0.68 -1.31
N ARG A 184 -19.14 -0.66 -1.20
CA ARG A 184 -18.04 -1.48 -1.71
C ARG A 184 -18.27 -1.80 -3.18
N LEU A 185 -17.25 -1.57 -4.00
CA LEU A 185 -17.21 -1.86 -5.42
C LEU A 185 -16.09 -2.87 -5.69
N GLN A 186 -16.43 -3.97 -6.35
CA GLN A 186 -15.48 -4.94 -6.88
C GLN A 186 -14.73 -4.34 -8.10
N PRO A 187 -13.56 -4.87 -8.47
CA PRO A 187 -12.79 -4.35 -9.60
C PRO A 187 -13.60 -4.26 -10.91
N GLY A 188 -13.50 -3.11 -11.60
CA GLY A 188 -14.30 -2.83 -12.80
C GLY A 188 -15.52 -1.93 -12.56
N PRO A 189 -15.39 -0.92 -11.67
CA PRO A 189 -16.25 -0.74 -10.49
C PRO A 189 -17.63 -1.43 -10.58
N VAL A 190 -17.76 -2.63 -10.00
CA VAL A 190 -19.00 -3.42 -9.99
C VAL A 190 -19.62 -3.44 -8.59
N PHE A 191 -20.91 -3.09 -8.49
CA PHE A 191 -21.69 -3.19 -7.26
C PHE A 191 -22.62 -4.41 -7.32
N SER A 192 -22.65 -5.22 -6.26
CA SER A 192 -23.48 -6.44 -6.18
C SER A 192 -24.92 -6.19 -5.70
N ALA A 193 -25.19 -5.03 -5.08
CA ALA A 193 -26.38 -4.75 -4.27
C ALA A 193 -26.62 -5.72 -3.08
N SER A 194 -25.66 -6.58 -2.74
CA SER A 194 -25.68 -7.39 -1.51
C SER A 194 -25.52 -6.49 -0.29
N THR A 195 -26.24 -6.80 0.81
CA THR A 195 -26.04 -6.13 2.11
C THR A 195 -24.63 -6.32 2.67
N THR A 196 -23.86 -7.29 2.18
CA THR A 196 -22.43 -7.40 2.51
C THR A 196 -21.61 -6.25 1.96
N ASP A 197 -22.02 -5.65 0.85
CA ASP A 197 -21.29 -4.67 0.02
C ASP A 197 -21.81 -3.23 0.15
N PHE A 198 -22.80 -2.95 0.99
CA PHE A 198 -23.14 -1.57 1.37
C PHE A 198 -23.51 -1.44 2.85
N TRP A 199 -23.34 -0.23 3.37
CA TRP A 199 -23.91 0.19 4.65
C TRP A 199 -24.55 1.57 4.51
N ALA A 200 -25.73 1.75 5.09
CA ALA A 200 -26.34 3.05 5.34
C ALA A 200 -26.86 3.11 6.79
N PRO A 201 -26.77 4.26 7.48
CA PRO A 201 -27.25 4.39 8.84
C PRO A 201 -28.79 4.34 8.88
N THR A 202 -29.36 3.85 9.97
CA THR A 202 -30.84 3.73 10.10
C THR A 202 -31.59 5.07 10.07
N ASN A 203 -30.90 6.20 10.19
CA ASN A 203 -31.45 7.55 10.05
C ASN A 203 -31.15 8.23 8.70
N TRP A 204 -30.73 7.49 7.66
CA TRP A 204 -30.34 8.03 6.35
C TRP A 204 -31.35 9.03 5.76
N GLN A 205 -32.67 8.78 5.86
CA GLN A 205 -33.72 9.70 5.42
C GLN A 205 -33.68 11.09 6.10
N SER A 206 -33.19 11.15 7.34
CA SER A 206 -33.02 12.39 8.08
C SER A 206 -31.74 13.15 7.69
N LEU A 207 -30.71 12.44 7.21
CA LEU A 207 -29.51 13.04 6.65
C LEU A 207 -29.81 13.62 5.26
N ASP A 208 -30.50 12.81 4.42
CA ASP A 208 -31.04 13.18 3.10
C ASP A 208 -31.85 14.48 3.15
N SER A 209 -32.76 14.57 4.13
CA SER A 209 -33.68 15.70 4.29
C SER A 209 -33.02 16.97 4.86
N GLY A 210 -31.83 16.85 5.46
CA GLY A 210 -31.18 17.94 6.21
C GLY A 210 -29.88 18.48 5.59
N ASP A 211 -29.48 17.98 4.42
CA ASP A 211 -28.15 18.21 3.83
C ASP A 211 -27.00 17.79 4.77
N VAL A 212 -27.10 16.57 5.34
CA VAL A 212 -26.20 16.11 6.41
C VAL A 212 -25.24 14.99 5.98
N ASP A 213 -24.87 14.97 4.69
CA ASP A 213 -23.96 14.04 4.00
C ASP A 213 -22.99 13.24 4.89
N LEU A 214 -23.15 11.92 4.90
CA LEU A 214 -22.11 10.96 5.24
C LEU A 214 -20.88 11.14 4.34
N GLY A 215 -21.10 11.49 3.06
CA GLY A 215 -20.06 11.79 2.06
C GLY A 215 -19.20 13.03 2.33
N GLY A 216 -19.34 13.70 3.48
CA GLY A 216 -18.53 14.85 3.90
C GLY A 216 -17.03 14.52 4.09
N SER A 217 -16.70 13.28 4.48
CA SER A 217 -15.33 12.74 4.45
C SER A 217 -15.26 11.45 3.62
N ASN A 218 -14.04 11.04 3.28
CA ASN A 218 -13.80 9.76 2.60
C ASN A 218 -13.98 8.59 3.57
N ALA A 219 -14.18 7.38 3.04
CA ALA A 219 -14.04 6.16 3.82
C ALA A 219 -12.58 6.04 4.28
N ILE A 220 -12.37 5.49 5.49
CA ILE A 220 -11.04 5.09 5.96
C ILE A 220 -11.04 3.58 6.15
N ILE A 221 -10.10 2.88 5.52
CA ILE A 221 -9.85 1.46 5.79
C ILE A 221 -8.95 1.37 7.02
N LEU A 222 -9.41 0.59 8.00
CA LEU A 222 -8.75 0.42 9.29
C LEU A 222 -8.62 -1.07 9.61
N ASP A 223 -7.51 -1.49 10.20
CA ASP A 223 -7.50 -2.70 11.03
C ASP A 223 -7.13 -2.34 12.46
N VAL A 224 -7.79 -2.97 13.42
CA VAL A 224 -7.55 -2.80 14.85
C VAL A 224 -7.24 -4.19 15.42
N PRO A 225 -5.96 -4.57 15.52
CA PRO A 225 -5.56 -5.84 16.13
C PRO A 225 -6.13 -5.98 17.54
N GLY A 226 -6.65 -7.17 17.87
CA GLY A 226 -7.33 -7.45 19.14
C GLY A 226 -8.83 -7.12 19.19
N ALA A 227 -9.35 -6.31 18.26
CA ALA A 227 -10.79 -6.05 18.11
C ALA A 227 -11.51 -7.13 17.30
N THR A 228 -12.83 -7.19 17.47
CA THR A 228 -13.75 -8.12 16.76
C THR A 228 -15.01 -7.36 16.36
N PRO A 229 -15.24 -7.08 15.07
CA PRO A 229 -14.32 -7.30 13.95
C PRO A 229 -13.07 -6.41 14.04
N SER A 230 -11.91 -6.97 13.67
CA SER A 230 -10.64 -6.22 13.57
C SER A 230 -10.54 -5.42 12.28
N ALA A 231 -10.99 -5.99 11.17
CA ALA A 231 -11.05 -5.35 9.86
C ALA A 231 -12.28 -4.43 9.77
N LEU A 232 -12.04 -3.13 9.66
CA LEU A 232 -13.05 -2.08 9.78
C LEU A 232 -13.03 -1.11 8.59
N VAL A 233 -14.16 -0.46 8.37
CA VAL A 233 -14.28 0.78 7.61
C VAL A 233 -14.83 1.86 8.54
N LEU A 234 -14.28 3.06 8.48
CA LEU A 234 -14.83 4.24 9.16
C LEU A 234 -15.39 5.22 8.13
N ALA A 235 -16.64 5.65 8.33
CA ALA A 235 -17.24 6.78 7.61
C ALA A 235 -17.51 7.95 8.58
N ILE A 236 -17.42 9.19 8.09
CA ILE A 236 -17.52 10.41 8.90
C ILE A 236 -18.26 11.50 8.13
N GLY A 237 -19.40 11.96 8.65
CA GLY A 237 -20.31 12.88 7.94
C GLY A 237 -20.30 14.34 8.39
N LYS A 238 -21.08 15.16 7.68
CA LYS A 238 -21.53 16.49 8.14
C LYS A 238 -22.29 16.39 9.48
N ASP A 239 -22.84 15.23 9.80
CA ASP A 239 -23.56 14.92 11.05
C ASP A 239 -22.66 14.85 12.30
N ARG A 240 -21.34 15.01 12.10
CA ARG A 240 -20.27 15.04 13.12
C ARG A 240 -19.93 13.69 13.73
N ASN A 241 -20.56 12.61 13.30
CA ASN A 241 -20.31 11.27 13.83
C ASN A 241 -19.23 10.52 13.04
N GLY A 242 -18.50 9.66 13.74
CA GLY A 242 -17.75 8.56 13.15
C GLY A 242 -18.55 7.27 13.29
N TYR A 243 -18.57 6.48 12.22
CA TYR A 243 -19.31 5.23 12.08
C TYR A 243 -18.36 4.06 11.78
N LEU A 244 -18.12 3.16 12.74
CA LEU A 244 -17.33 1.95 12.52
C LEU A 244 -18.19 0.83 11.93
N LEU A 245 -17.72 0.26 10.83
CA LEU A 245 -18.41 -0.75 10.03
C LEU A 245 -17.52 -1.99 9.89
N ASN A 246 -18.11 -3.18 9.83
CA ASN A 246 -17.36 -4.42 9.62
C ASN A 246 -16.89 -4.52 8.15
N ARG A 247 -15.58 -4.52 7.90
CA ARG A 247 -15.04 -4.57 6.53
C ARG A 247 -15.28 -5.91 5.83
N ALA A 248 -15.63 -6.98 6.54
CA ALA A 248 -16.04 -8.25 5.93
C ALA A 248 -17.53 -8.28 5.53
N ASN A 249 -18.39 -7.51 6.19
CA ASN A 249 -19.84 -7.50 5.95
C ASN A 249 -20.43 -6.16 6.42
N LEU A 250 -20.74 -5.27 5.47
CA LEU A 250 -21.19 -3.91 5.78
C LEU A 250 -22.62 -3.87 6.38
N GLY A 251 -23.44 -4.89 6.15
CA GLY A 251 -24.70 -5.14 6.87
C GLY A 251 -25.95 -4.47 6.31
N GLY A 252 -25.85 -3.65 5.26
CA GLY A 252 -26.98 -2.97 4.65
C GLY A 252 -27.48 -1.75 5.44
N ILE A 253 -28.80 -1.54 5.51
CA ILE A 253 -29.40 -0.46 6.30
C ILE A 253 -29.52 -0.93 7.77
N ILE A 254 -28.51 -0.65 8.58
CA ILE A 254 -28.38 -1.20 9.94
C ILE A 254 -27.58 -0.25 10.86
N ALA A 255 -27.68 -0.46 12.18
CA ALA A 255 -26.79 0.21 13.13
C ALA A 255 -25.32 -0.17 12.86
N PRO A 256 -24.36 0.77 13.04
CA PRO A 256 -22.93 0.50 12.89
C PRO A 256 -22.42 -0.42 14.03
N VAL A 257 -21.19 -0.93 13.88
CA VAL A 257 -20.46 -1.65 14.96
C VAL A 257 -20.26 -0.73 16.17
N ALA A 258 -19.95 0.54 15.94
CA ALA A 258 -19.99 1.61 16.93
C ALA A 258 -20.17 2.99 16.28
N GLN A 259 -20.68 3.94 17.06
CA GLN A 259 -20.87 5.35 16.66
C GLN A 259 -20.43 6.27 17.81
N ALA A 260 -19.81 7.40 17.47
CA ALA A 260 -19.57 8.49 18.42
C ALA A 260 -19.46 9.84 17.68
N VAL A 261 -19.71 10.94 18.38
CA VAL A 261 -19.40 12.29 17.88
C VAL A 261 -17.88 12.45 17.86
N VAL A 262 -17.31 12.65 16.66
CA VAL A 262 -15.86 12.82 16.44
C VAL A 262 -15.46 14.26 16.13
N ALA A 263 -16.44 15.16 15.94
CA ALA A 263 -16.17 16.56 15.58
C ALA A 263 -17.10 17.56 16.29
N PRO A 264 -16.63 18.80 16.56
CA PRO A 264 -17.47 19.86 17.12
C PRO A 264 -18.45 20.48 16.10
N GLY A 265 -18.26 20.25 14.81
CA GLY A 265 -19.08 20.74 13.70
C GLY A 265 -19.06 19.79 12.51
N GLN A 266 -19.65 20.20 11.38
CA GLN A 266 -19.72 19.38 10.15
C GLN A 266 -18.31 18.99 9.67
N VAL A 267 -18.08 17.71 9.37
CA VAL A 267 -16.86 17.26 8.69
C VAL A 267 -17.10 17.31 7.18
N ILE A 268 -16.23 18.03 6.48
CA ILE A 268 -16.35 18.31 5.04
C ILE A 268 -14.97 18.25 4.34
N ASN A 269 -14.00 17.55 4.94
CA ASN A 269 -12.61 17.49 4.51
C ASN A 269 -12.07 16.07 4.67
N SER A 270 -10.88 15.81 4.09
CA SER A 270 -10.22 14.52 4.23
C SER A 270 -9.82 14.31 5.68
N SER A 271 -10.10 13.12 6.20
CA SER A 271 -9.62 12.67 7.50
C SER A 271 -8.30 11.91 7.34
N VAL A 272 -7.54 11.74 8.43
CA VAL A 272 -6.29 10.97 8.42
C VAL A 272 -6.25 9.96 9.56
N THR A 273 -5.63 8.81 9.34
CA THR A 273 -5.44 7.76 10.35
C THR A 273 -3.97 7.39 10.51
N TYR A 274 -3.62 6.86 11.68
CA TYR A 274 -2.31 6.30 12.02
C TYR A 274 -2.47 5.33 13.20
N ARG A 275 -1.48 4.47 13.42
CA ARG A 275 -1.39 3.63 14.62
C ARG A 275 -0.26 4.13 15.53
N THR A 276 -0.40 3.87 16.82
CA THR A 276 0.64 4.08 17.84
C THR A 276 0.64 2.91 18.81
N ILE A 277 1.58 2.85 19.76
CA ILE A 277 1.59 1.86 20.84
C ILE A 277 0.31 1.90 21.70
N GLN A 278 -0.41 3.03 21.71
CA GLN A 278 -1.67 3.18 22.43
C GLN A 278 -2.88 2.65 21.65
N GLY A 279 -2.82 2.52 20.33
CA GLY A 279 -3.94 2.06 19.49
C GLY A 279 -4.02 2.75 18.12
N THR A 280 -5.16 2.59 17.44
CA THR A 280 -5.42 3.27 16.15
C THR A 280 -6.10 4.61 16.40
N PHE A 281 -5.65 5.67 15.74
CA PHE A 281 -6.20 7.02 15.84
C PHE A 281 -6.74 7.49 14.48
N VAL A 282 -7.73 8.37 14.54
CA VAL A 282 -8.27 9.09 13.39
C VAL A 282 -8.39 10.56 13.77
N VAL A 283 -7.92 11.46 12.90
CA VAL A 283 -8.02 12.91 13.09
C VAL A 283 -8.88 13.52 12.00
N VAL A 284 -9.85 14.31 12.45
CA VAL A 284 -10.74 15.15 11.65
C VAL A 284 -10.49 16.62 11.94
N ARG A 285 -10.93 17.50 11.03
CA ARG A 285 -10.97 18.95 11.26
C ARG A 285 -12.39 19.47 11.11
N SER A 286 -12.88 20.22 12.09
CA SER A 286 -14.12 21.00 11.94
C SER A 286 -14.12 22.23 12.84
N SER A 287 -14.89 23.26 12.46
CA SER A 287 -15.08 24.50 13.24
C SER A 287 -13.77 25.18 13.73
N GLY A 288 -12.67 25.04 13.00
CA GLY A 288 -11.36 25.57 13.39
C GLY A 288 -10.64 24.77 14.49
N ILE A 289 -11.04 23.52 14.71
CA ILE A 289 -10.46 22.57 15.68
C ILE A 289 -10.03 21.31 14.93
N LEU A 290 -8.89 20.74 15.32
CA LEU A 290 -8.53 19.34 15.04
C LEU A 290 -9.00 18.49 16.22
N THR A 291 -9.67 17.38 15.93
CA THR A 291 -10.09 16.40 16.94
C THR A 291 -9.54 15.04 16.56
N ALA A 292 -8.81 14.43 17.49
CA ALA A 292 -8.34 13.06 17.40
C ALA A 292 -9.28 12.15 18.19
N SER A 293 -9.81 11.13 17.52
CA SER A 293 -10.53 10.03 18.14
C SER A 293 -9.68 8.76 18.08
N LYS A 294 -9.76 7.96 19.14
CA LYS A 294 -9.04 6.69 19.28
C LYS A 294 -10.03 5.55 19.04
N ILE A 295 -9.62 4.56 18.25
CA ILE A 295 -10.35 3.31 18.06
C ILE A 295 -9.76 2.27 19.01
N THR A 296 -10.60 1.70 19.86
CA THR A 296 -10.19 0.76 20.91
C THR A 296 -10.14 -0.68 20.39
N ALA A 297 -9.20 -1.47 20.92
CA ALA A 297 -9.07 -2.90 20.63
C ALA A 297 -10.04 -3.76 21.47
N THR A 298 -11.31 -3.31 21.60
CA THR A 298 -12.35 -4.03 22.36
C THR A 298 -13.20 -4.91 21.44
N ASN A 299 -14.04 -5.74 22.03
CA ASN A 299 -14.93 -6.68 21.34
C ASN A 299 -16.39 -6.41 21.76
N PRO A 300 -17.16 -5.58 21.02
CA PRO A 300 -16.82 -4.87 19.79
C PRO A 300 -15.90 -3.65 20.01
N PRO A 301 -15.23 -3.14 18.95
CA PRO A 301 -14.41 -1.92 19.02
C PRO A 301 -15.26 -0.68 19.25
N THR A 302 -14.74 0.29 20.00
CA THR A 302 -15.41 1.57 20.29
C THR A 302 -14.58 2.77 19.83
N ILE A 303 -15.25 3.90 19.61
CA ILE A 303 -14.62 5.20 19.34
C ILE A 303 -14.57 5.97 20.66
N THR A 304 -13.39 6.41 21.08
CA THR A 304 -13.19 7.25 22.28
C THR A 304 -12.46 8.55 21.96
N THR A 305 -12.56 9.54 22.85
CA THR A 305 -11.82 10.80 22.73
C THR A 305 -10.32 10.56 22.89
N GLY A 306 -9.51 11.09 21.97
CA GLY A 306 -8.07 11.26 22.14
C GLY A 306 -7.77 12.66 22.66
N TRP A 307 -7.43 13.57 21.74
CA TRP A 307 -7.09 14.97 22.02
C TRP A 307 -7.85 15.93 21.09
N SER A 308 -7.81 17.23 21.38
CA SER A 308 -8.29 18.27 20.45
C SER A 308 -7.50 19.56 20.62
N VAL A 309 -7.26 20.26 19.51
CA VAL A 309 -6.48 21.52 19.49
C VAL A 309 -7.06 22.53 18.51
N SER A 310 -6.96 23.81 18.84
CA SER A 310 -7.31 24.91 17.93
C SER A 310 -6.40 24.92 16.70
N SER A 311 -6.99 24.91 15.51
CA SER A 311 -6.31 24.95 14.22
C SER A 311 -7.18 25.69 13.20
N THR A 312 -7.02 27.00 13.12
CA THR A 312 -7.87 27.90 12.33
C THR A 312 -7.68 27.72 10.82
N GLY A 313 -8.77 27.51 10.07
CA GLY A 313 -8.74 27.23 8.62
C GLY A 313 -9.63 26.05 8.22
N ARG A 314 -9.53 25.64 6.94
CA ARG A 314 -10.34 24.55 6.33
C ARG A 314 -9.54 23.63 5.38
N THR A 315 -8.22 23.54 5.55
CA THR A 315 -7.38 22.53 4.86
C THR A 315 -7.47 21.19 5.59
N SER A 316 -7.20 20.08 4.91
CA SER A 316 -7.31 18.74 5.50
C SER A 316 -6.06 18.39 6.32
N PRO A 317 -6.18 17.73 7.47
CA PRO A 317 -5.02 17.15 8.17
C PRO A 317 -4.35 16.07 7.31
N PHE A 318 -3.07 15.85 7.56
CA PHE A 318 -2.29 14.72 7.03
C PHE A 318 -1.31 14.25 8.10
N VAL A 319 -0.67 13.09 7.91
CA VAL A 319 0.24 12.52 8.91
C VAL A 319 1.58 12.17 8.27
N THR A 320 2.65 12.32 9.05
CA THR A 320 3.92 11.64 8.81
C THR A 320 4.36 10.96 10.10
N SER A 321 5.41 10.17 10.04
CA SER A 321 6.16 9.65 11.19
C SER A 321 7.58 10.25 11.15
N THR A 322 8.34 10.17 12.24
CA THR A 322 9.76 10.64 12.23
C THR A 322 10.68 9.71 11.43
N ASP A 323 10.26 8.47 11.25
CA ASP A 323 11.05 7.34 10.77
C ASP A 323 10.34 6.56 9.65
N GLY A 324 9.03 6.33 9.79
CA GLY A 324 8.19 5.52 8.91
C GLY A 324 7.03 4.87 9.66
N ALA A 325 7.18 4.58 10.96
CA ALA A 325 6.21 3.84 11.78
C ALA A 325 5.90 4.47 13.16
N SER A 326 6.84 5.22 13.73
CA SER A 326 6.83 5.74 15.10
C SER A 326 6.61 7.27 15.13
N ASN A 327 6.32 7.80 16.33
CA ASN A 327 6.19 9.25 16.58
C ASN A 327 5.35 9.98 15.52
N PRO A 328 4.07 9.58 15.30
CA PRO A 328 3.25 10.22 14.29
C PRO A 328 3.13 11.72 14.57
N ILE A 329 3.36 12.51 13.52
CA ILE A 329 3.20 13.94 13.47
C ILE A 329 1.96 14.21 12.63
N VAL A 330 0.90 14.67 13.28
CA VAL A 330 -0.29 15.16 12.59
C VAL A 330 0.00 16.58 12.15
N TRP A 331 -0.07 16.82 10.84
CA TRP A 331 0.18 18.11 10.25
C TRP A 331 -1.14 18.78 9.85
N ALA A 332 -1.22 20.08 10.13
CA ALA A 332 -2.27 20.93 9.59
C ALA A 332 -1.74 22.34 9.36
N TYR A 333 -2.50 23.15 8.63
CA TYR A 333 -2.13 24.52 8.33
C TYR A 333 -3.37 25.42 8.22
N GLY A 334 -3.15 26.73 8.27
CA GLY A 334 -4.23 27.69 8.28
C GLY A 334 -4.54 28.38 6.95
N ASN A 335 -5.63 29.12 7.02
CA ASN A 335 -6.04 30.16 6.08
C ASN A 335 -6.50 31.36 6.94
N GLY A 336 -6.28 32.60 6.50
CA GLY A 336 -6.55 33.81 7.28
C GLY A 336 -5.36 34.26 8.13
N THR A 337 -5.52 34.42 9.45
CA THR A 337 -4.44 34.91 10.34
C THR A 337 -3.44 33.82 10.75
N GLY A 338 -3.86 32.55 10.75
CA GLY A 338 -3.03 31.39 11.12
C GLY A 338 -2.20 30.78 9.98
N GLN A 339 -1.63 31.61 9.08
CA GLN A 339 -0.92 31.16 7.88
C GLN A 339 0.43 30.47 8.15
N ARG A 340 0.47 29.39 8.93
CA ARG A 340 1.66 28.56 9.18
C ARG A 340 1.35 27.08 9.11
N LEU A 341 2.40 26.29 8.87
CA LEU A 341 2.38 24.83 9.02
C LEU A 341 2.59 24.49 10.51
N PHE A 342 1.70 23.67 11.06
CA PHE A 342 1.80 23.14 12.42
C PHE A 342 1.93 21.62 12.38
N GLY A 343 2.81 21.09 13.23
CA GLY A 343 2.96 19.67 13.49
C GLY A 343 2.63 19.38 14.96
N TYR A 344 1.73 18.43 15.19
CA TYR A 344 1.24 18.03 16.50
C TYR A 344 1.62 16.56 16.76
N ASN A 345 2.06 16.25 17.98
CA ASN A 345 2.32 14.88 18.39
C ASN A 345 1.00 14.06 18.36
N GLY A 346 0.99 12.95 17.62
CA GLY A 346 -0.22 12.18 17.33
C GLY A 346 -0.88 11.48 18.52
N GLU A 347 -0.19 11.30 19.64
CA GLU A 347 -0.78 10.73 20.86
C GLU A 347 -1.40 11.77 21.79
N THR A 348 -0.88 13.00 21.78
CA THR A 348 -1.17 14.02 22.81
C THR A 348 -1.76 15.33 22.26
N GLY A 349 -1.64 15.58 20.96
CA GLY A 349 -1.94 16.88 20.35
C GLY A 349 -0.92 17.98 20.67
N ALA A 350 0.14 17.69 21.42
CA ALA A 350 1.15 18.68 21.78
C ALA A 350 1.84 19.27 20.53
N VAL A 351 1.98 20.59 20.46
CA VAL A 351 2.64 21.27 19.34
C VAL A 351 4.14 20.97 19.37
N ILE A 352 4.63 20.28 18.34
CA ILE A 352 6.04 19.96 18.14
C ILE A 352 6.66 20.71 16.94
N PHE A 353 5.83 21.36 16.12
CA PHE A 353 6.26 22.32 15.10
C PHE A 353 5.21 23.43 14.95
N ASN A 354 5.64 24.70 14.87
CA ASN A 354 4.78 25.90 14.85
C ASN A 354 5.12 26.89 13.72
N GLY A 355 5.70 26.36 12.62
CA GLY A 355 6.23 27.15 11.52
C GLY A 355 7.52 27.87 11.91
N GLY A 356 8.59 27.08 12.09
CA GLY A 356 9.99 27.49 12.23
C GLY A 356 10.27 28.90 12.77
N GLY A 357 10.37 29.86 11.85
CA GLY A 357 10.68 31.26 12.13
C GLY A 357 9.48 32.23 12.07
N ALA A 358 9.75 33.51 12.37
CA ALA A 358 8.73 34.58 12.32
C ALA A 358 8.02 34.68 10.96
N ASN A 359 8.77 34.45 9.87
CA ASN A 359 8.39 34.75 8.49
C ASN A 359 7.79 33.56 7.71
N ASP A 360 7.67 32.38 8.33
CA ASP A 360 7.36 31.08 7.69
C ASP A 360 5.86 30.98 7.29
N THR A 361 5.42 31.90 6.44
CA THR A 361 4.00 32.17 6.19
C THR A 361 3.51 31.66 4.84
N ILE A 362 2.47 30.82 4.89
CA ILE A 362 1.83 30.18 3.72
C ILE A 362 0.57 30.94 3.29
N SER A 363 0.65 31.67 2.18
CA SER A 363 -0.45 32.46 1.62
C SER A 363 -0.98 31.91 0.30
N GLY A 364 -2.26 32.12 0.02
CA GLY A 364 -2.96 31.52 -1.13
C GLY A 364 -3.37 30.06 -0.91
N THR A 365 -3.54 29.62 0.34
CA THR A 365 -3.94 28.24 0.64
C THR A 365 -5.43 28.00 0.37
N ARG A 366 -5.75 26.97 -0.43
CA ARG A 366 -7.13 26.58 -0.76
C ARG A 366 -7.68 25.56 0.23
N THR A 367 -9.02 25.52 0.32
CA THR A 367 -9.80 24.56 1.13
C THR A 367 -9.49 23.11 0.72
N PHE A 368 -9.66 22.16 1.64
CA PHE A 368 -9.51 20.71 1.43
C PHE A 368 -8.11 20.16 1.10
N ASN A 369 -7.17 20.99 0.63
CA ASN A 369 -5.80 20.55 0.35
C ASN A 369 -5.15 19.87 1.57
N THR A 370 -4.38 18.81 1.32
CA THR A 370 -3.40 18.21 2.24
C THR A 370 -2.00 18.74 1.93
N GLY A 371 -1.00 18.35 2.74
CA GLY A 371 0.41 18.46 2.40
C GLY A 371 1.00 17.12 1.98
N ILE A 372 2.18 17.16 1.34
CA ILE A 372 2.94 15.98 0.92
C ILE A 372 4.28 15.97 1.62
N ALA A 373 4.72 14.83 2.14
CA ALA A 373 6.07 14.65 2.66
C ALA A 373 6.96 13.94 1.63
N ALA A 374 8.12 14.54 1.28
CA ALA A 374 9.11 13.89 0.41
C ALA A 374 10.52 14.47 0.61
N ARG A 375 11.55 13.62 0.54
CA ARG A 375 12.98 14.03 0.59
C ARG A 375 13.31 15.01 1.73
N GLY A 376 12.85 14.71 2.95
CA GLY A 376 13.11 15.52 4.16
C GLY A 376 12.33 16.84 4.24
N ARG A 377 11.30 17.04 3.42
CA ARG A 377 10.50 18.27 3.38
C ARG A 377 9.00 18.02 3.36
N ILE A 378 8.24 18.96 3.90
CA ILE A 378 6.78 19.06 3.76
C ILE A 378 6.45 20.10 2.68
N TYR A 379 5.68 19.69 1.67
CA TYR A 379 5.23 20.54 0.58
C TYR A 379 3.77 20.93 0.78
N ILE A 380 3.48 22.23 0.66
CA ILE A 380 2.14 22.81 0.77
C ILE A 380 1.84 23.60 -0.52
N ALA A 381 0.76 23.23 -1.20
CA ALA A 381 0.30 23.93 -2.40
C ALA A 381 -0.50 25.20 -2.05
N GLY A 382 -0.22 26.29 -2.77
CA GLY A 382 -1.00 27.52 -2.73
C GLY A 382 -1.01 28.22 -4.09
N ASP A 383 -1.78 29.31 -4.18
CA ASP A 383 -1.96 30.06 -5.42
C ASP A 383 -0.62 30.50 -6.03
N ASN A 384 -0.36 29.99 -7.24
CA ASN A 384 0.84 30.23 -8.06
C ASN A 384 2.20 29.77 -7.45
N LYS A 385 2.21 28.92 -6.41
CA LYS A 385 3.46 28.49 -5.74
C LYS A 385 3.32 27.21 -4.91
N VAL A 386 4.42 26.49 -4.76
CA VAL A 386 4.55 25.39 -3.79
C VAL A 386 5.54 25.82 -2.71
N TYR A 387 5.11 25.78 -1.46
CA TYR A 387 5.98 26.00 -0.30
C TYR A 387 6.62 24.68 0.10
N ALA A 388 7.91 24.71 0.49
CA ALA A 388 8.67 23.51 0.86
C ALA A 388 9.39 23.74 2.20
N PHE A 389 8.78 23.30 3.29
CA PHE A 389 9.34 23.40 4.64
C PHE A 389 10.36 22.28 4.85
N ALA A 390 11.59 22.63 5.23
CA ALA A 390 12.56 21.63 5.69
C ALA A 390 12.16 21.14 7.08
N VAL A 391 12.00 19.83 7.23
CA VAL A 391 11.92 19.22 8.57
C VAL A 391 13.37 19.02 9.04
N PRO A 392 13.76 19.48 10.24
CA PRO A 392 15.09 19.21 10.75
C PRO A 392 15.29 17.69 10.85
N ALA A 393 16.26 17.16 10.11
CA ALA A 393 16.84 15.88 10.49
C ALA A 393 17.44 16.06 11.88
N GLY A 394 17.11 15.17 12.82
CA GLY A 394 17.91 15.05 14.04
C GLY A 394 19.37 14.82 13.64
N PRO A 395 20.35 15.35 14.40
CA PRO A 395 21.75 15.22 14.02
C PRO A 395 22.09 13.75 13.83
N THR A 396 22.52 13.37 12.62
CA THR A 396 23.18 12.08 12.39
C THR A 396 24.28 11.95 13.44
N PRO A 397 24.30 10.89 14.26
CA PRO A 397 25.24 10.80 15.37
C PRO A 397 26.66 10.66 14.83
N THR A 398 27.36 11.79 14.70
CA THR A 398 28.79 11.84 14.38
C THR A 398 29.53 10.98 15.41
N PRO A 399 30.31 9.98 14.99
CA PRO A 399 31.13 9.19 15.92
C PRO A 399 32.13 10.11 16.65
N GLY A 400 31.81 10.46 17.89
CA GLY A 400 32.72 11.18 18.77
C GLY A 400 33.92 10.28 19.08
N PRO A 401 35.17 10.81 19.11
CA PRO A 401 36.34 9.99 19.43
C PRO A 401 36.23 9.44 20.84
N THR A 402 36.09 8.11 20.96
CA THR A 402 35.92 7.41 22.24
C THR A 402 37.24 7.26 22.98
N THR A 403 37.63 8.31 23.69
CA THR A 403 38.67 8.21 24.73
C THR A 403 38.21 7.21 25.80
N PRO A 404 38.99 6.15 26.11
CA PRO A 404 38.56 5.11 27.04
C PRO A 404 38.63 5.59 28.50
N THR A 405 37.47 5.80 29.12
CA THR A 405 37.35 6.00 30.57
C THR A 405 37.45 4.65 31.29
N PRO A 406 38.29 4.51 32.35
CA PRO A 406 38.40 3.24 33.09
C PRO A 406 37.08 2.82 33.76
N THR A 407 36.65 1.59 33.51
CA THR A 407 35.43 1.02 34.11
C THR A 407 35.68 0.58 35.56
N THR A 408 34.87 1.06 36.50
CA THR A 408 34.84 0.54 37.87
C THR A 408 33.88 -0.65 37.98
N THR A 409 34.32 -1.74 38.60
CA THR A 409 33.58 -3.00 38.70
C THR A 409 32.26 -2.86 39.47
N PRO A 410 31.11 -3.29 38.91
CA PRO A 410 29.86 -3.38 39.67
C PRO A 410 29.93 -4.43 40.78
N ALA A 411 29.30 -4.14 41.92
CA ALA A 411 29.23 -5.08 43.06
C ALA A 411 28.05 -6.05 42.95
N THR A 412 28.22 -7.26 43.49
CA THR A 412 27.22 -8.35 43.48
C THR A 412 25.94 -7.99 44.25
N PRO A 413 24.74 -8.24 43.70
CA PRO A 413 23.48 -8.05 44.43
C PRO A 413 23.22 -9.20 45.43
N THR A 414 22.87 -8.84 46.66
CA THR A 414 22.43 -9.78 47.72
C THR A 414 20.97 -10.21 47.50
N PRO A 415 20.60 -11.49 47.68
CA PRO A 415 19.22 -11.93 47.53
C PRO A 415 18.32 -11.50 48.70
N THR A 416 17.11 -11.02 48.38
CA THR A 416 16.05 -10.71 49.34
C THR A 416 15.08 -11.88 49.47
N ALA A 417 14.62 -12.18 50.70
CA ALA A 417 13.87 -13.40 51.01
C ALA A 417 12.42 -13.43 50.48
N THR A 418 11.97 -14.61 50.09
CA THR A 418 10.58 -14.93 49.70
C THR A 418 9.66 -14.95 50.92
N ALA A 419 8.43 -14.42 50.78
CA ALA A 419 7.40 -14.50 51.81
C ALA A 419 6.57 -15.79 51.69
N THR A 420 6.43 -16.53 52.79
CA THR A 420 5.64 -17.77 52.88
C THR A 420 4.14 -17.47 53.03
N ALA A 421 3.29 -18.19 52.29
CA ALA A 421 1.84 -18.17 52.49
C ALA A 421 1.38 -19.41 53.29
N THR A 422 0.59 -19.18 54.34
CA THR A 422 0.00 -20.23 55.21
C THR A 422 -1.50 -20.34 54.96
N ALA A 423 -2.06 -21.55 54.94
CA ALA A 423 -3.46 -21.83 54.62
C ALA A 423 -4.34 -22.10 55.87
N THR A 424 -5.64 -21.80 55.76
CA THR A 424 -6.69 -22.19 56.74
C THR A 424 -8.02 -22.52 56.02
N ALA A 425 -8.83 -23.39 56.62
CA ALA A 425 -10.05 -24.05 56.11
C ALA A 425 -11.35 -23.47 56.74
N THR A 426 -12.62 -23.78 56.39
CA THR A 426 -13.40 -24.31 55.20
C THR A 426 -14.88 -24.37 55.71
N ALA A 427 -15.98 -24.19 54.95
CA ALA A 427 -16.69 -25.24 54.19
C ALA A 427 -18.10 -24.79 53.70
N THR A 428 -18.61 -25.42 52.63
CA THR A 428 -20.07 -25.71 52.37
C THR A 428 -20.96 -24.47 52.00
N ALA A 429 -21.99 -24.52 51.14
CA ALA A 429 -22.88 -25.61 50.71
C ALA A 429 -23.26 -25.62 49.20
N THR A 430 -23.87 -26.73 48.78
CA THR A 430 -24.31 -27.04 47.40
C THR A 430 -25.75 -26.59 47.09
N VAL A 431 -26.01 -26.14 45.86
CA VAL A 431 -27.29 -26.42 45.14
C VAL A 431 -26.98 -26.66 43.65
N THR A 432 -27.58 -27.70 43.06
CA THR A 432 -27.60 -27.91 41.59
C THR A 432 -29.01 -27.61 41.07
N ALA A 433 -29.13 -26.88 39.96
CA ALA A 433 -30.41 -26.61 39.32
C ALA A 433 -30.28 -26.67 37.78
N THR A 434 -30.85 -27.71 37.17
CA THR A 434 -30.93 -27.88 35.72
C THR A 434 -32.17 -27.16 35.18
N ILE A 435 -32.05 -26.39 34.10
CA ILE A 435 -33.18 -25.68 33.47
C ILE A 435 -33.54 -26.34 32.13
N PRO A 436 -34.83 -26.65 31.86
CA PRO A 436 -35.27 -27.35 30.64
C PRO A 436 -35.31 -26.45 29.38
N PRO A 437 -35.35 -27.04 28.17
CA PRO A 437 -35.40 -26.30 26.91
C PRO A 437 -36.75 -25.57 26.70
N ILE A 438 -36.68 -24.42 26.02
CA ILE A 438 -37.84 -23.60 25.60
C ILE A 438 -38.06 -23.79 24.08
N PRO A 439 -39.31 -23.95 23.60
CA PRO A 439 -39.59 -24.44 22.25
C PRO A 439 -39.54 -23.37 21.14
N SER A 440 -39.32 -23.83 19.91
CA SER A 440 -39.40 -23.03 18.68
C SER A 440 -40.83 -22.60 18.34
N PRO A 441 -41.04 -21.39 17.79
CA PRO A 441 -42.34 -20.98 17.26
C PRO A 441 -42.60 -21.59 15.86
N THR A 442 -43.64 -22.40 15.75
CA THR A 442 -44.15 -22.89 14.45
C THR A 442 -45.06 -21.85 13.80
N LEU A 443 -44.81 -21.47 12.55
CA LEU A 443 -45.72 -20.63 11.77
C LEU A 443 -46.85 -21.46 11.15
N SER A 444 -48.08 -20.96 11.22
CA SER A 444 -49.29 -21.60 10.67
C SER A 444 -49.61 -21.06 9.27
N PRO A 445 -49.96 -21.91 8.27
CA PRO A 445 -50.38 -21.44 6.95
C PRO A 445 -51.82 -20.90 6.95
N GLY A 446 -51.97 -19.58 6.96
CA GLY A 446 -53.28 -18.92 6.77
C GLY A 446 -53.67 -18.85 5.30
N THR A 447 -54.69 -19.62 4.88
CA THR A 447 -55.19 -19.62 3.50
C THR A 447 -56.31 -18.60 3.30
N THR A 448 -56.08 -17.59 2.44
CA THR A 448 -57.11 -16.67 1.93
C THR A 448 -57.01 -16.61 0.40
N PRO A 449 -58.10 -16.77 -0.37
CA PRO A 449 -58.03 -16.87 -1.83
C PRO A 449 -57.78 -15.52 -2.51
N SER A 450 -56.95 -15.53 -3.56
CA SER A 450 -56.76 -14.40 -4.48
C SER A 450 -57.66 -14.56 -5.71
N PRO A 451 -58.29 -13.50 -6.24
CA PRO A 451 -59.24 -13.59 -7.34
C PRO A 451 -58.57 -13.84 -8.71
N THR A 452 -59.18 -14.70 -9.52
CA THR A 452 -58.73 -15.04 -10.88
C THR A 452 -58.82 -13.84 -11.84
N PRO A 453 -57.72 -13.44 -12.52
CA PRO A 453 -57.79 -12.50 -13.63
C PRO A 453 -58.26 -13.21 -14.92
N THR A 454 -59.22 -12.62 -15.61
CA THR A 454 -59.75 -13.10 -16.91
C THR A 454 -58.67 -13.05 -18.01
N ALA A 455 -58.69 -14.03 -18.92
CA ALA A 455 -57.77 -14.06 -20.05
C ALA A 455 -58.08 -12.97 -21.09
N THR A 456 -57.07 -12.14 -21.40
CA THR A 456 -57.09 -11.22 -22.54
C THR A 456 -56.26 -11.83 -23.68
N ALA A 457 -56.82 -11.88 -24.90
CA ALA A 457 -56.12 -12.39 -26.06
C ALA A 457 -55.09 -11.37 -26.58
N THR A 458 -53.84 -11.81 -26.74
CA THR A 458 -52.74 -11.01 -27.31
C THR A 458 -52.36 -11.55 -28.69
N ILE A 459 -52.23 -10.67 -29.68
CA ILE A 459 -51.88 -11.03 -31.06
C ILE A 459 -50.39 -11.43 -31.13
N ALA A 460 -50.08 -12.48 -31.90
CA ALA A 460 -48.72 -12.97 -32.07
C ALA A 460 -47.86 -12.02 -32.95
N PRO A 461 -46.62 -11.70 -32.55
CA PRO A 461 -45.64 -11.05 -33.43
C PRO A 461 -45.12 -12.03 -34.49
N PRO A 462 -44.57 -11.54 -35.63
CA PRO A 462 -44.13 -12.39 -36.72
C PRO A 462 -42.87 -13.21 -36.40
N THR A 463 -42.79 -14.41 -36.98
CA THR A 463 -41.67 -15.35 -36.84
C THR A 463 -40.34 -14.75 -37.35
N PRO A 464 -39.26 -14.74 -36.54
CA PRO A 464 -37.94 -14.34 -37.02
C PRO A 464 -37.31 -15.43 -37.90
N THR A 465 -36.61 -15.00 -38.96
CA THR A 465 -35.80 -15.87 -39.83
C THR A 465 -34.70 -16.58 -39.04
N PRO A 466 -34.35 -17.86 -39.34
CA PRO A 466 -33.29 -18.57 -38.62
C PRO A 466 -31.93 -17.84 -38.72
N GLY A 467 -31.46 -17.33 -37.58
CA GLY A 467 -30.09 -16.81 -37.43
C GLY A 467 -29.09 -17.96 -37.30
N VAL A 468 -27.87 -17.77 -37.81
CA VAL A 468 -26.78 -18.74 -37.68
C VAL A 468 -26.44 -19.02 -36.22
N THR A 469 -26.36 -20.30 -35.86
CA THR A 469 -25.95 -20.74 -34.53
C THR A 469 -24.50 -20.30 -34.27
N PRO A 470 -24.20 -19.56 -33.20
CA PRO A 470 -22.83 -19.26 -32.83
C PRO A 470 -22.10 -20.56 -32.45
N SER A 471 -20.91 -20.77 -33.00
CA SER A 471 -20.02 -21.84 -32.51
C SER A 471 -19.76 -21.62 -31.02
N PRO A 472 -19.74 -22.68 -30.18
CA PRO A 472 -19.31 -22.53 -28.80
C PRO A 472 -17.89 -21.94 -28.78
N ALA A 473 -17.69 -20.90 -27.98
CA ALA A 473 -16.36 -20.38 -27.71
C ALA A 473 -15.52 -21.47 -27.02
N PRO A 474 -14.21 -21.56 -27.29
CA PRO A 474 -13.37 -22.54 -26.61
C PRO A 474 -13.41 -22.31 -25.11
N THR A 475 -13.79 -23.33 -24.35
CA THR A 475 -13.79 -23.28 -22.88
C THR A 475 -12.36 -23.00 -22.42
N VAL A 476 -12.13 -21.80 -21.87
CA VAL A 476 -10.85 -21.46 -21.24
C VAL A 476 -10.64 -22.37 -20.04
N THR A 477 -9.80 -23.39 -20.21
CA THR A 477 -9.26 -24.16 -19.09
C THR A 477 -8.59 -23.17 -18.14
N PRO A 478 -8.92 -23.16 -16.84
CA PRO A 478 -8.29 -22.23 -15.91
C PRO A 478 -6.79 -22.48 -15.90
N SER A 479 -6.01 -21.44 -16.21
CA SER A 479 -4.55 -21.51 -16.07
C SER A 479 -4.21 -21.84 -14.63
N ALA A 480 -3.29 -22.79 -14.42
CA ALA A 480 -2.81 -23.10 -13.09
C ALA A 480 -2.20 -21.85 -12.44
N THR A 481 -2.48 -21.63 -11.16
CA THR A 481 -1.89 -20.54 -10.38
C THR A 481 -0.36 -20.62 -10.45
N PRO A 482 0.36 -19.53 -10.80
CA PRO A 482 1.82 -19.53 -10.81
C PRO A 482 2.40 -19.91 -9.46
N ALA A 483 3.55 -20.59 -9.48
CA ALA A 483 4.39 -20.73 -8.29
C ALA A 483 4.84 -19.36 -7.74
N GLN A 484 5.35 -19.36 -6.51
CA GLN A 484 6.00 -18.20 -5.88
C GLN A 484 7.38 -18.61 -5.34
N ALA A 485 8.25 -17.63 -5.12
CA ALA A 485 9.57 -17.86 -4.50
C ALA A 485 9.43 -18.26 -3.01
N LEU A 486 9.72 -19.54 -2.72
CA LEU A 486 9.73 -20.12 -1.37
C LEU A 486 11.07 -19.96 -0.65
N ASN A 487 12.15 -19.88 -1.40
CA ASN A 487 13.48 -19.54 -0.93
C ASN A 487 14.16 -18.64 -1.95
N LEU A 488 14.92 -17.68 -1.44
CA LEU A 488 15.90 -16.90 -2.19
C LEU A 488 17.21 -16.91 -1.41
N SER A 489 18.33 -17.09 -2.10
CA SER A 489 19.64 -17.21 -1.48
C SER A 489 20.77 -16.70 -2.35
N THR A 490 21.96 -16.45 -1.77
CA THR A 490 23.18 -16.17 -2.54
C THR A 490 24.42 -16.70 -1.84
N ARG A 491 25.20 -17.54 -2.55
CA ARG A 491 26.57 -17.91 -2.18
C ARG A 491 27.54 -16.88 -2.76
N MET A 492 28.44 -16.36 -1.93
CA MET A 492 29.39 -15.32 -2.30
C MET A 492 30.63 -15.33 -1.40
N ASN A 493 31.71 -14.70 -1.88
CA ASN A 493 32.82 -14.30 -1.01
C ASN A 493 32.42 -13.10 -0.16
N ILE A 494 32.40 -13.28 1.16
CA ILE A 494 32.18 -12.22 2.13
C ILE A 494 33.55 -11.66 2.52
N LEU A 495 33.76 -10.37 2.20
CA LEU A 495 34.98 -9.64 2.47
C LEU A 495 34.73 -8.54 3.53
N THR A 496 35.67 -7.62 3.71
CA THR A 496 35.61 -6.55 4.72
C THR A 496 35.19 -5.19 4.14
N GLY A 497 34.82 -4.26 5.01
CA GLY A 497 34.50 -2.87 4.62
C GLY A 497 33.31 -2.78 3.67
N GLY A 498 33.48 -2.11 2.52
CA GLY A 498 32.43 -1.96 1.51
C GLY A 498 32.07 -3.25 0.75
N ASN A 499 32.85 -4.32 0.95
CA ASN A 499 32.75 -5.61 0.25
C ASN A 499 32.23 -6.74 1.16
N VAL A 500 31.60 -6.41 2.29
CA VAL A 500 30.75 -7.35 3.03
C VAL A 500 29.61 -7.85 2.14
N GLY A 501 29.05 -9.03 2.43
CA GLY A 501 27.92 -9.57 1.68
C GLY A 501 26.65 -8.77 1.95
N ILE A 502 25.96 -8.31 0.91
CA ILE A 502 24.75 -7.48 1.07
C ILE A 502 23.65 -8.04 0.19
N GLY A 503 22.72 -8.78 0.81
CA GLY A 503 21.52 -9.33 0.17
C GLY A 503 20.30 -8.45 0.44
N GLY A 504 19.89 -7.65 -0.53
CA GLY A 504 18.60 -6.96 -0.53
C GLY A 504 17.47 -7.89 -0.96
N PHE A 505 16.28 -7.75 -0.38
CA PHE A 505 15.08 -8.46 -0.81
C PHE A 505 13.81 -7.61 -0.62
N ILE A 506 12.79 -7.83 -1.44
CA ILE A 506 11.52 -7.12 -1.36
C ILE A 506 10.38 -8.10 -1.08
N ILE A 507 9.54 -7.75 -0.11
CA ILE A 507 8.25 -8.41 0.15
C ILE A 507 7.16 -7.57 -0.51
N THR A 508 6.33 -8.18 -1.38
CA THR A 508 5.15 -7.53 -1.96
C THR A 508 3.86 -8.21 -1.52
N GLY A 509 2.72 -7.53 -1.70
CA GLY A 509 1.40 -7.95 -1.23
C GLY A 509 0.89 -7.05 -0.10
N THR A 510 -0.02 -7.56 0.71
CA THR A 510 -0.70 -6.83 1.79
C THR A 510 -0.53 -7.46 3.17
N GLY A 511 -0.23 -8.76 3.25
CA GLY A 511 -0.07 -9.48 4.52
C GLY A 511 1.34 -9.40 5.11
N PRO A 512 1.49 -9.50 6.45
CA PRO A 512 2.79 -9.68 7.09
C PRO A 512 3.34 -11.09 6.83
N LYS A 513 4.58 -11.18 6.37
CA LYS A 513 5.24 -12.41 5.93
C LYS A 513 6.18 -12.93 7.04
N HIS A 514 5.94 -14.14 7.54
CA HIS A 514 6.85 -14.85 8.44
C HIS A 514 7.96 -15.51 7.61
N LEU A 515 9.21 -15.21 7.98
CA LEU A 515 10.42 -15.59 7.26
C LEU A 515 11.48 -16.11 8.23
N LEU A 516 12.31 -17.03 7.73
CA LEU A 516 13.61 -17.35 8.34
C LEU A 516 14.72 -16.81 7.44
N LEU A 517 15.56 -15.94 7.99
CA LEU A 517 16.82 -15.56 7.37
C LEU A 517 17.97 -16.38 7.98
N ARG A 518 18.94 -16.79 7.15
CA ARG A 518 20.15 -17.49 7.61
C ARG A 518 21.41 -16.94 6.94
N ALA A 519 22.52 -16.98 7.66
CA ALA A 519 23.87 -16.77 7.17
C ALA A 519 24.72 -18.00 7.54
N ILE A 520 24.83 -18.91 6.57
CA ILE A 520 25.51 -20.20 6.71
C ILE A 520 26.98 -20.04 6.29
N GLY A 521 27.88 -20.61 7.08
CA GLY A 521 29.32 -20.45 6.94
C GLY A 521 30.04 -21.74 7.28
N PRO A 522 30.33 -22.05 8.55
CA PRO A 522 31.01 -23.28 8.95
C PRO A 522 30.41 -24.58 8.38
N SER A 523 29.08 -24.67 8.26
CA SER A 523 28.41 -25.87 7.73
C SER A 523 28.63 -26.06 6.23
N LEU A 524 29.03 -25.03 5.47
CA LEU A 524 29.38 -25.15 4.05
C LEU A 524 30.59 -26.08 3.83
N THR A 525 31.48 -26.21 4.82
CA THR A 525 32.61 -27.14 4.77
C THR A 525 32.15 -28.61 4.65
N GLN A 526 31.00 -28.95 5.22
CA GLN A 526 30.43 -30.31 5.19
C GLN A 526 29.94 -30.70 3.79
N VAL A 527 29.57 -29.72 2.96
CA VAL A 527 29.21 -29.89 1.55
C VAL A 527 30.35 -29.55 0.58
N GLY A 528 31.59 -29.55 1.08
CA GLY A 528 32.80 -29.44 0.25
C GLY A 528 33.19 -28.01 -0.16
N VAL A 529 32.58 -26.96 0.39
CA VAL A 529 32.98 -25.58 0.13
C VAL A 529 34.27 -25.26 0.89
N ALA A 530 35.35 -25.03 0.15
CA ALA A 530 36.62 -24.55 0.70
C ALA A 530 36.51 -23.08 1.17
N ASN A 531 37.38 -22.68 2.10
CA ASN A 531 37.49 -21.30 2.60
C ASN A 531 36.16 -20.69 3.10
N ALA A 532 35.27 -21.51 3.66
CA ALA A 532 34.00 -21.05 4.19
C ALA A 532 34.19 -20.07 5.36
N LEU A 533 33.30 -19.08 5.47
CA LEU A 533 33.36 -18.06 6.51
C LEU A 533 33.18 -18.70 7.89
N ALA A 534 34.16 -18.52 8.78
CA ALA A 534 34.25 -19.27 10.04
C ALA A 534 33.26 -18.82 11.14
N ASP A 535 32.74 -17.60 11.04
CA ASP A 535 31.90 -16.97 12.07
C ASP A 535 31.06 -15.83 11.44
N PRO A 536 29.95 -16.14 10.74
CA PRO A 536 29.08 -15.18 10.04
C PRO A 536 28.11 -14.41 10.95
N VAL A 537 28.25 -13.08 11.00
CA VAL A 537 27.32 -12.15 11.65
C VAL A 537 26.30 -11.62 10.64
N MET A 538 25.00 -11.63 10.96
CA MET A 538 23.95 -10.95 10.17
C MET A 538 23.44 -9.68 10.86
N GLN A 539 23.25 -8.62 10.07
CA GLN A 539 22.45 -7.44 10.41
C GLN A 539 21.32 -7.28 9.39
N LEU A 540 20.08 -7.46 9.83
CA LEU A 540 18.89 -7.18 9.03
C LEU A 540 18.47 -5.72 9.22
N HIS A 541 18.41 -4.98 8.11
CA HIS A 541 17.84 -3.65 8.00
C HIS A 541 16.57 -3.69 7.13
N GLY A 542 15.73 -2.67 7.26
CA GLY A 542 14.44 -2.58 6.57
C GLY A 542 14.10 -1.16 6.12
N PRO A 543 12.81 -0.87 5.82
CA PRO A 543 12.36 0.48 5.54
C PRO A 543 12.53 1.39 6.78
N GLY A 544 12.33 2.69 6.60
CA GLY A 544 12.51 3.68 7.67
C GLY A 544 11.75 3.33 8.95
N GLY A 545 12.43 3.41 10.10
CA GLY A 545 11.91 3.00 11.41
C GLY A 545 12.13 1.53 11.75
N PHE A 546 12.63 0.70 10.83
CA PHE A 546 12.98 -0.69 11.15
C PHE A 546 14.15 -0.76 12.14
N ALA A 547 13.89 -1.25 13.35
CA ALA A 547 14.93 -1.57 14.32
C ALA A 547 15.84 -2.66 13.74
N THR A 548 17.14 -2.37 13.59
CA THR A 548 18.09 -3.33 13.01
C THR A 548 18.20 -4.55 13.92
N ILE A 549 17.92 -5.74 13.36
CA ILE A 549 18.04 -7.00 14.07
C ILE A 549 19.43 -7.57 13.77
N THR A 550 20.26 -7.69 14.79
CA THR A 550 21.60 -8.28 14.68
C THR A 550 21.58 -9.67 15.30
N ASN A 551 22.17 -10.65 14.63
CA ASN A 551 22.45 -11.95 15.22
C ASN A 551 23.89 -12.39 14.85
N ASP A 552 24.52 -13.12 15.77
CA ASP A 552 25.90 -13.58 15.71
C ASP A 552 25.88 -15.12 15.72
N ASN A 553 25.39 -15.71 16.81
CA ASN A 553 25.09 -17.14 16.92
C ASN A 553 23.57 -17.33 17.05
N TRP A 554 22.96 -18.24 16.28
CA TRP A 554 21.51 -18.47 16.31
C TRP A 554 20.99 -19.06 17.64
N GLN A 555 21.88 -19.53 18.52
CA GLN A 555 21.53 -20.07 19.85
C GLN A 555 21.71 -19.08 21.01
N ASP A 556 22.19 -17.85 20.78
CA ASP A 556 22.44 -16.88 21.85
C ASP A 556 21.16 -16.37 22.52
N ASP A 557 20.05 -16.32 21.78
CA ASP A 557 18.70 -16.07 22.31
C ASP A 557 17.92 -17.39 22.34
N PRO A 558 17.64 -17.97 23.53
CA PRO A 558 16.89 -19.21 23.65
C PRO A 558 15.45 -19.16 23.10
N VAL A 559 14.83 -17.97 23.03
CA VAL A 559 13.48 -17.79 22.45
C VAL A 559 13.56 -17.83 20.93
N GLN A 560 14.53 -17.12 20.35
CA GLN A 560 14.78 -17.15 18.91
C GLN A 560 15.21 -18.56 18.46
N ALA A 561 16.11 -19.22 19.20
CA ALA A 561 16.57 -20.57 18.92
C ALA A 561 15.42 -21.59 18.92
N ALA A 562 14.48 -21.48 19.87
CA ALA A 562 13.30 -22.33 19.93
C ALA A 562 12.36 -22.11 18.73
N ALA A 563 12.16 -20.86 18.28
CA ALA A 563 11.40 -20.56 17.07
C ALA A 563 12.09 -21.12 15.81
N ILE A 564 13.40 -20.92 15.68
CA ILE A 564 14.22 -21.41 14.55
C ILE A 564 14.20 -22.94 14.49
N ILE A 565 14.27 -23.65 15.63
CA ILE A 565 14.11 -25.12 15.67
C ILE A 565 12.70 -25.53 15.21
N ALA A 566 11.65 -24.79 15.59
CA ALA A 566 10.28 -25.07 15.20
C ALA A 566 10.01 -24.89 13.69
N THR A 567 10.86 -24.17 12.95
CA THR A 567 10.80 -24.11 11.47
C THR A 567 11.14 -25.44 10.79
N GLY A 568 11.81 -26.35 11.51
CA GLY A 568 12.35 -27.60 10.95
C GLY A 568 13.63 -27.43 10.11
N ILE A 569 14.11 -26.20 9.90
CA ILE A 569 15.32 -25.89 9.11
C ILE A 569 16.33 -24.97 9.85
N PRO A 570 16.71 -25.27 11.11
CA PRO A 570 17.76 -24.52 11.82
C PRO A 570 19.13 -24.61 11.12
N PRO A 571 20.05 -23.66 11.34
CA PRO A 571 21.46 -23.84 11.01
C PRO A 571 22.06 -25.04 11.76
N THR A 572 23.07 -25.69 11.17
CA THR A 572 23.64 -26.95 11.72
C THR A 572 24.93 -26.75 12.51
N ASN A 573 25.52 -25.55 12.47
CA ASN A 573 26.57 -25.13 13.39
C ASN A 573 26.03 -24.05 14.33
N ASN A 574 26.53 -24.00 15.57
CA ASN A 574 26.14 -22.98 16.54
C ASN A 574 26.68 -21.59 16.16
N LEU A 575 27.84 -21.50 15.52
CA LEU A 575 28.48 -20.25 15.04
C LEU A 575 27.83 -19.68 13.76
N GLU A 576 26.60 -20.09 13.43
CA GLU A 576 25.88 -19.59 12.26
C GLU A 576 24.81 -18.61 12.69
N SER A 577 24.66 -17.51 11.94
CA SER A 577 23.63 -16.53 12.27
C SER A 577 22.31 -16.86 11.60
N ALA A 578 21.20 -16.69 12.32
CA ALA A 578 19.86 -16.77 11.78
C ALA A 578 18.89 -15.81 12.50
N ILE A 579 17.78 -15.49 11.81
CA ILE A 579 16.74 -14.58 12.30
C ILE A 579 15.39 -15.14 11.84
N ASP A 580 14.61 -15.70 12.77
CA ASP A 580 13.17 -15.87 12.61
C ASP A 580 12.49 -14.51 12.83
N VAL A 581 11.68 -14.05 11.87
CA VAL A 581 11.03 -12.74 11.94
C VAL A 581 9.78 -12.67 11.08
N THR A 582 8.77 -11.93 11.54
CA THR A 582 7.62 -11.52 10.71
C THR A 582 7.80 -10.08 10.23
N LEU A 583 7.83 -9.88 8.91
CA LEU A 583 8.08 -8.60 8.25
C LEU A 583 6.84 -8.12 7.48
N LEU A 584 6.70 -6.81 7.32
CA LEU A 584 5.65 -6.20 6.49
C LEU A 584 6.08 -6.15 5.01
N PRO A 585 5.14 -5.99 4.05
CA PRO A 585 5.49 -5.65 2.68
C PRO A 585 6.39 -4.40 2.63
N GLY A 586 7.53 -4.50 1.94
CA GLY A 586 8.60 -3.51 2.00
C GLY A 586 9.93 -4.03 1.46
N ALA A 587 10.95 -3.16 1.42
CA ALA A 587 12.30 -3.49 1.00
C ALA A 587 13.23 -3.65 2.20
N TYR A 588 14.00 -4.73 2.22
CA TYR A 588 14.87 -5.15 3.32
C TYR A 588 16.28 -5.43 2.82
N THR A 589 17.25 -5.46 3.73
CA THR A 589 18.67 -5.70 3.42
C THR A 589 19.32 -6.47 4.56
N ALA A 590 19.75 -7.70 4.29
CA ALA A 590 20.65 -8.44 5.16
C ALA A 590 22.10 -8.11 4.78
N ILE A 591 22.82 -7.47 5.70
CA ILE A 591 24.27 -7.32 5.62
C ILE A 591 24.88 -8.49 6.40
N VAL A 592 25.80 -9.22 5.78
CA VAL A 592 26.50 -10.36 6.39
C VAL A 592 28.00 -10.16 6.30
N SER A 593 28.67 -10.28 7.44
CA SER A 593 30.11 -10.05 7.60
C SER A 593 30.75 -11.13 8.46
N GLY A 594 32.06 -11.30 8.37
CA GLY A 594 32.80 -12.14 9.30
C GLY A 594 33.01 -11.44 10.64
N LYS A 595 32.73 -12.15 11.75
CA LYS A 595 33.08 -11.69 13.10
C LYS A 595 34.57 -11.30 13.14
N ASN A 596 34.88 -10.20 13.83
CA ASN A 596 36.23 -9.61 13.90
C ASN A 596 36.84 -9.21 12.53
N ASN A 597 36.02 -8.98 11.50
CA ASN A 597 36.44 -8.71 10.11
C ASN A 597 37.16 -9.90 9.44
N THR A 598 36.76 -11.13 9.78
CA THR A 598 37.14 -12.33 9.02
C THR A 598 36.49 -12.36 7.63
N THR A 599 37.02 -13.18 6.74
CA THR A 599 36.55 -13.32 5.35
C THR A 599 36.42 -14.79 4.96
N GLY A 600 35.59 -15.08 3.95
CA GLY A 600 35.38 -16.44 3.44
C GLY A 600 34.11 -16.57 2.62
N VAL A 601 33.87 -17.77 2.09
CA VAL A 601 32.62 -18.09 1.37
C VAL A 601 31.46 -18.21 2.36
N GLY A 602 30.42 -17.41 2.17
CA GLY A 602 29.17 -17.48 2.93
C GLY A 602 27.97 -17.71 2.02
N LEU A 603 26.89 -18.24 2.61
CA LEU A 603 25.59 -18.42 1.97
C LEU A 603 24.54 -17.66 2.78
N VAL A 604 23.91 -16.65 2.16
CA VAL A 604 22.83 -15.87 2.76
C VAL A 604 21.51 -16.34 2.18
N GLU A 605 20.50 -16.55 3.03
CA GLU A 605 19.23 -17.18 2.65
C GLU A 605 18.03 -16.48 3.29
N VAL A 606 16.90 -16.49 2.58
CA VAL A 606 15.58 -16.06 3.06
C VAL A 606 14.57 -17.13 2.67
N TYR A 607 13.86 -17.70 3.65
CA TYR A 607 12.83 -18.73 3.46
C TYR A 607 11.44 -18.20 3.80
N ASP A 608 10.45 -18.56 2.98
CA ASP A 608 9.05 -18.31 3.23
C ASP A 608 8.41 -19.40 4.12
N LEU A 609 8.07 -19.03 5.35
CA LEU A 609 7.38 -19.88 6.32
C LEU A 609 5.84 -19.71 6.29
N SER A 610 5.33 -18.78 5.48
CA SER A 610 3.93 -18.31 5.49
C SER A 610 3.36 -18.19 4.06
N GLN A 611 3.45 -19.29 3.32
CA GLN A 611 3.09 -19.38 1.89
C GLN A 611 1.63 -19.03 1.57
N GLY A 612 0.71 -19.22 2.54
CA GLY A 612 -0.71 -18.90 2.41
C GLY A 612 -1.12 -17.47 2.81
N VAL A 613 -0.17 -16.59 3.14
CA VAL A 613 -0.41 -15.16 3.36
C VAL A 613 -0.49 -14.44 2.00
N PRO A 614 -1.35 -13.42 1.81
CA PRO A 614 -1.39 -12.59 0.61
C PRO A 614 -0.18 -11.63 0.52
N ALA A 615 1.01 -12.20 0.50
CA ALA A 615 2.30 -11.55 0.29
C ALA A 615 3.35 -12.59 -0.13
N LYS A 616 4.37 -12.18 -0.90
CA LYS A 616 5.44 -13.05 -1.41
C LYS A 616 6.81 -12.37 -1.42
N LEU A 617 7.87 -13.18 -1.52
CA LEU A 617 9.22 -12.71 -1.81
C LEU A 617 9.31 -12.32 -3.29
N ALA A 618 9.40 -11.03 -3.60
CA ALA A 618 9.35 -10.53 -4.98
C ALA A 618 10.72 -10.48 -5.66
N ASN A 619 11.81 -10.35 -4.89
CA ASN A 619 13.17 -10.45 -5.42
C ASN A 619 14.22 -10.73 -4.35
N ILE A 620 15.41 -11.15 -4.81
CA ILE A 620 16.69 -10.96 -4.12
C ILE A 620 17.62 -10.15 -5.02
N SER A 621 18.50 -9.37 -4.43
CA SER A 621 19.42 -8.44 -5.09
C SER A 621 20.70 -8.35 -4.25
N THR A 622 21.73 -9.09 -4.65
CA THR A 622 22.94 -9.30 -3.85
C THR A 622 24.16 -8.66 -4.49
N ARG A 623 24.76 -7.67 -3.81
CA ARG A 623 26.03 -7.05 -4.22
C ARG A 623 27.19 -7.77 -3.55
N ALA A 624 28.16 -8.23 -4.34
CA ALA A 624 29.30 -9.02 -3.85
C ALA A 624 30.51 -8.91 -4.79
N PHE A 625 31.68 -9.35 -4.34
CA PHE A 625 32.84 -9.54 -5.22
C PHE A 625 32.72 -10.86 -5.99
N VAL A 626 32.74 -10.78 -7.32
CA VAL A 626 32.70 -11.91 -8.24
C VAL A 626 34.12 -12.37 -8.53
N GLY A 627 34.45 -13.60 -8.09
CA GLY A 627 35.70 -14.29 -8.39
C GLY A 627 35.62 -15.14 -9.67
N THR A 628 36.36 -16.25 -9.70
CA THR A 628 36.45 -17.16 -10.85
C THR A 628 36.28 -18.61 -10.40
N GLY A 629 35.90 -19.53 -11.30
CA GLY A 629 35.74 -20.95 -10.96
C GLY A 629 34.67 -21.19 -9.88
N SER A 630 35.07 -21.70 -8.72
CA SER A 630 34.19 -21.88 -7.54
C SER A 630 33.70 -20.56 -6.92
N ASP A 631 34.43 -19.48 -7.15
CA ASP A 631 34.39 -18.24 -6.37
C ASP A 631 33.53 -17.16 -7.04
N ILE A 632 32.82 -17.54 -8.11
CA ILE A 632 31.73 -16.77 -8.71
C ILE A 632 30.56 -16.61 -7.73
N VAL A 633 29.70 -15.61 -7.96
CA VAL A 633 28.50 -15.39 -7.15
C VAL A 633 27.38 -16.26 -7.69
N ILE A 634 26.67 -16.99 -6.82
CA ILE A 634 25.56 -17.85 -7.22
C ILE A 634 24.31 -17.51 -6.41
N ALA A 635 23.29 -16.96 -7.05
CA ALA A 635 21.98 -16.75 -6.46
C ALA A 635 21.13 -18.02 -6.61
N GLY A 636 20.71 -18.63 -5.50
CA GLY A 636 19.78 -19.76 -5.48
C GLY A 636 18.34 -19.29 -5.32
N PHE A 637 17.38 -20.01 -5.89
CA PHE A 637 15.96 -19.78 -5.65
C PHE A 637 15.13 -21.06 -5.79
N ILE A 638 14.02 -21.15 -5.07
CA ILE A 638 13.10 -22.29 -5.12
C ILE A 638 11.70 -21.78 -5.41
N LEU A 639 11.08 -22.26 -6.49
CA LEU A 639 9.70 -21.95 -6.87
C LEU A 639 8.76 -23.06 -6.38
N GLY A 640 7.64 -22.67 -5.76
CA GLY A 640 6.65 -23.64 -5.27
C GLY A 640 5.36 -22.99 -4.76
N GLY A 641 4.69 -23.64 -3.81
CA GLY A 641 3.38 -23.24 -3.29
C GLY A 641 2.22 -23.59 -4.23
N ASN A 642 2.39 -23.36 -5.53
CA ASN A 642 1.46 -23.75 -6.60
C ASN A 642 2.15 -24.56 -7.71
N ASN A 643 1.36 -25.06 -8.67
CA ASN A 643 1.81 -25.94 -9.75
C ASN A 643 1.98 -25.26 -11.12
N GLY A 644 1.58 -24.00 -11.29
CA GLY A 644 1.77 -23.25 -12.53
C GLY A 644 3.21 -22.76 -12.69
N GLY A 645 3.67 -22.65 -13.94
CA GLY A 645 4.96 -22.03 -14.23
C GLY A 645 4.95 -20.54 -13.85
N ASP A 646 5.98 -20.10 -13.15
CA ASP A 646 6.17 -18.73 -12.72
C ASP A 646 7.20 -18.00 -13.60
N ARG A 647 7.06 -16.68 -13.72
CA ARG A 647 7.87 -15.85 -14.61
C ARG A 647 9.00 -15.19 -13.82
N ILE A 648 10.23 -15.63 -14.09
CA ILE A 648 11.44 -15.13 -13.43
C ILE A 648 12.22 -14.20 -14.36
N ILE A 649 12.76 -13.13 -13.78
CA ILE A 649 13.77 -12.27 -14.43
C ILE A 649 15.05 -12.30 -13.61
N VAL A 650 16.19 -12.46 -14.27
CA VAL A 650 17.53 -12.49 -13.65
C VAL A 650 18.41 -11.40 -14.26
N ARG A 651 19.21 -10.69 -13.44
CA ARG A 651 20.11 -9.61 -13.89
C ARG A 651 21.53 -9.75 -13.32
N GLY A 652 22.52 -9.46 -14.16
CA GLY A 652 23.93 -9.37 -13.83
C GLY A 652 24.41 -7.95 -14.12
N ILE A 653 24.43 -7.11 -13.07
CA ILE A 653 24.74 -5.68 -13.16
C ILE A 653 26.20 -5.46 -12.73
N GLY A 654 26.92 -4.63 -13.48
CA GLY A 654 28.37 -4.47 -13.36
C GLY A 654 28.80 -3.05 -13.72
N PRO A 655 29.01 -2.71 -15.01
CA PRO A 655 29.40 -1.36 -15.44
C PRO A 655 28.53 -0.23 -14.87
N SER A 656 27.21 -0.42 -14.75
CA SER A 656 26.29 0.58 -14.20
C SER A 656 26.48 0.86 -12.70
N LEU A 657 27.26 0.04 -11.98
CA LEU A 657 27.65 0.30 -10.59
C LEU A 657 28.75 1.37 -10.48
N THR A 658 29.58 1.56 -11.51
CA THR A 658 30.69 2.55 -11.47
C THR A 658 30.17 3.99 -11.35
N PRO A 659 29.17 4.46 -12.12
CA PRO A 659 28.53 5.77 -11.91
C PRO A 659 27.86 5.94 -10.54
N LEU A 660 27.55 4.85 -9.84
CA LEU A 660 26.98 4.86 -8.48
C LEU A 660 28.05 4.90 -7.38
N GLY A 661 29.32 5.05 -7.74
CA GLY A 661 30.45 5.15 -6.81
C GLY A 661 30.98 3.82 -6.29
N VAL A 662 30.61 2.68 -6.91
CA VAL A 662 31.19 1.37 -6.59
C VAL A 662 32.53 1.22 -7.33
N PRO A 663 33.68 1.15 -6.63
CA PRO A 663 34.97 0.96 -7.26
C PRO A 663 35.16 -0.50 -7.72
N GLN A 664 35.96 -0.71 -8.77
CA GLN A 664 36.28 -2.03 -9.32
C GLN A 664 35.03 -2.87 -9.64
N ALA A 665 33.99 -2.24 -10.20
CA ALA A 665 32.81 -2.96 -10.66
C ALA A 665 33.18 -3.99 -11.75
N LEU A 666 32.46 -5.11 -11.78
CA LEU A 666 32.67 -6.16 -12.77
C LEU A 666 32.43 -5.60 -14.17
N ALA A 667 33.45 -5.67 -15.04
CA ALA A 667 33.45 -4.95 -16.31
C ALA A 667 32.54 -5.56 -17.39
N ASP A 668 32.26 -6.87 -17.28
CA ASP A 668 31.58 -7.68 -18.30
C ASP A 668 30.88 -8.88 -17.60
N PRO A 669 29.74 -8.66 -16.92
CA PRO A 669 28.99 -9.68 -16.18
C PRO A 669 28.21 -10.64 -17.08
N THR A 670 28.54 -11.93 -17.04
CA THR A 670 27.80 -13.03 -17.68
C THR A 670 26.86 -13.73 -16.68
N LEU A 671 25.66 -14.11 -17.13
CA LEU A 671 24.69 -14.90 -16.38
C LEU A 671 24.45 -16.28 -17.01
N GLU A 672 24.21 -17.28 -16.16
CA GLU A 672 23.71 -18.59 -16.55
C GLU A 672 22.72 -19.13 -15.50
N VAL A 673 21.52 -19.54 -15.92
CA VAL A 673 20.51 -20.17 -15.05
C VAL A 673 20.54 -21.68 -15.24
N ARG A 674 20.64 -22.43 -14.15
CA ARG A 674 20.65 -23.90 -14.12
C ARG A 674 19.48 -24.47 -13.31
N ASP A 675 19.03 -25.65 -13.72
CA ASP A 675 18.01 -26.45 -13.03
C ASP A 675 18.60 -27.29 -11.86
N SER A 676 17.75 -28.11 -11.23
CA SER A 676 18.09 -29.03 -10.15
C SER A 676 19.11 -30.13 -10.53
N ASN A 677 19.27 -30.42 -11.82
CA ASN A 677 20.23 -31.38 -12.36
C ASN A 677 21.57 -30.71 -12.73
N GLY A 678 21.67 -29.39 -12.58
CA GLY A 678 22.80 -28.58 -13.05
C GLY A 678 22.82 -28.38 -14.56
N ALA A 679 21.74 -28.68 -15.28
CA ALA A 679 21.60 -28.43 -16.71
C ALA A 679 21.30 -26.94 -16.96
N VAL A 680 21.87 -26.36 -18.02
CA VAL A 680 21.67 -24.96 -18.38
C VAL A 680 20.27 -24.79 -18.97
N VAL A 681 19.48 -23.91 -18.37
CA VAL A 681 18.13 -23.54 -18.82
C VAL A 681 18.22 -22.39 -19.83
N ILE A 682 18.96 -21.34 -19.48
CA ILE A 682 19.19 -20.16 -20.32
C ILE A 682 20.42 -19.39 -19.79
N GLY A 683 21.17 -18.72 -20.66
CA GLY A 683 22.36 -17.92 -20.29
C GLY A 683 22.56 -16.75 -21.24
N ASN A 684 23.27 -15.72 -20.78
CA ASN A 684 23.51 -14.48 -21.54
C ASN A 684 24.71 -13.67 -21.02
N ASN A 685 25.45 -13.02 -21.93
CA ASN A 685 26.50 -12.03 -21.65
C ASN A 685 26.02 -10.58 -21.82
N ASP A 686 25.18 -10.28 -22.81
CA ASP A 686 24.70 -8.93 -23.14
C ASP A 686 23.17 -8.90 -23.24
N TRP A 687 22.46 -8.11 -22.42
CA TRP A 687 20.99 -8.15 -22.36
C TRP A 687 20.30 -7.77 -23.68
N GLN A 688 21.02 -7.16 -24.62
CA GLN A 688 20.50 -6.72 -25.92
C GLN A 688 20.71 -7.74 -27.05
N ASP A 689 21.57 -8.76 -26.89
CA ASP A 689 21.88 -9.76 -27.93
C ASP A 689 20.64 -10.53 -28.41
N ASN A 690 19.69 -10.79 -27.49
CA ASN A 690 18.41 -11.38 -27.81
C ASN A 690 17.30 -10.32 -27.70
N ALA A 691 16.84 -9.82 -28.86
CA ALA A 691 15.82 -8.77 -28.94
C ALA A 691 14.48 -9.14 -28.27
N ALA A 692 14.12 -10.43 -28.16
CA ALA A 692 12.93 -10.85 -27.44
C ALA A 692 13.12 -10.73 -25.92
N GLN A 693 14.26 -11.22 -25.40
CA GLN A 693 14.64 -11.03 -24.00
C GLN A 693 14.78 -9.55 -23.63
N ALA A 694 15.41 -8.74 -24.50
CA ALA A 694 15.52 -7.30 -24.32
C ALA A 694 14.13 -6.61 -24.26
N SER A 695 13.18 -7.03 -25.11
CA SER A 695 11.80 -6.56 -25.07
C SER A 695 11.10 -6.96 -23.77
N GLU A 696 11.24 -8.22 -23.34
CA GLU A 696 10.66 -8.74 -22.10
C GLU A 696 11.21 -8.03 -20.84
N LEU A 697 12.51 -7.77 -20.79
CA LEU A 697 13.17 -7.02 -19.71
C LEU A 697 12.74 -5.54 -19.71
N THR A 698 12.62 -4.93 -20.88
CA THR A 698 12.16 -3.53 -21.04
C THR A 698 10.71 -3.38 -20.60
N ALA A 699 9.81 -4.25 -21.09
CA ALA A 699 8.40 -4.27 -20.71
C ALA A 699 8.19 -4.59 -19.22
N ALA A 700 9.10 -5.34 -18.60
CA ALA A 700 9.11 -5.60 -17.18
C ALA A 700 9.57 -4.40 -16.32
N GLY A 701 10.11 -3.34 -16.92
CA GLY A 701 10.77 -2.23 -16.21
C GLY A 701 12.12 -2.61 -15.59
N LEU A 702 12.75 -3.67 -16.09
CA LEU A 702 13.95 -4.29 -15.51
C LEU A 702 15.15 -4.39 -16.49
N ALA A 703 15.09 -3.78 -17.66
CA ALA A 703 16.25 -3.67 -18.55
C ALA A 703 17.49 -3.09 -17.82
N PRO A 704 18.68 -3.72 -17.93
CA PRO A 704 19.94 -3.11 -17.51
C PRO A 704 20.25 -1.81 -18.26
N THR A 705 21.13 -0.97 -17.70
CA THR A 705 21.40 0.37 -18.24
C THR A 705 22.68 0.48 -19.06
N ASN A 706 23.62 -0.46 -18.92
CA ASN A 706 24.71 -0.64 -19.87
C ASN A 706 24.34 -1.76 -20.85
N GLN A 707 24.93 -1.76 -22.06
CA GLN A 707 24.77 -2.87 -23.01
C GLN A 707 25.49 -4.14 -22.53
N LEU A 708 26.67 -3.97 -21.93
CA LEU A 708 27.55 -5.02 -21.36
C LEU A 708 27.03 -5.54 -20.01
N GLU A 709 25.71 -5.63 -19.83
CA GLU A 709 25.09 -6.16 -18.61
C GLU A 709 24.17 -7.30 -18.99
N SER A 710 24.26 -8.43 -18.29
CA SER A 710 23.46 -9.60 -18.62
C SER A 710 22.05 -9.50 -18.04
N GLY A 711 21.08 -9.95 -18.82
CA GLY A 711 19.67 -9.97 -18.45
C GLY A 711 18.98 -11.16 -19.08
N LEU A 712 18.08 -11.79 -18.31
CA LEU A 712 17.36 -13.01 -18.67
C LEU A 712 15.91 -12.94 -18.20
N ALA A 713 14.99 -13.49 -18.99
CA ALA A 713 13.58 -13.62 -18.68
C ALA A 713 13.08 -15.02 -19.09
N ALA A 714 12.52 -15.78 -18.16
CA ALA A 714 12.06 -17.14 -18.41
C ALA A 714 10.78 -17.46 -17.62
N THR A 715 9.93 -18.33 -18.16
CA THR A 715 8.89 -19.00 -17.36
C THR A 715 9.42 -20.35 -16.90
N LEU A 716 9.50 -20.55 -15.58
CA LEU A 716 10.11 -21.71 -14.93
C LEU A 716 9.05 -22.49 -14.16
N SER A 717 9.19 -23.82 -14.15
CA SER A 717 8.31 -24.71 -13.39
C SER A 717 8.61 -24.64 -11.88
N PRO A 718 7.73 -25.16 -11.00
CA PRO A 718 8.08 -25.39 -9.60
C PRO A 718 9.34 -26.25 -9.47
N GLY A 719 10.29 -25.84 -8.63
CA GLY A 719 11.58 -26.49 -8.46
C GLY A 719 12.70 -25.55 -7.97
N PRO A 720 13.87 -26.10 -7.59
CA PRO A 720 15.06 -25.32 -7.25
C PRO A 720 15.90 -24.99 -8.49
N TYR A 721 16.44 -23.78 -8.51
CA TYR A 721 17.25 -23.22 -9.58
C TYR A 721 18.46 -22.46 -9.01
N THR A 722 19.49 -22.26 -9.84
CA THR A 722 20.62 -21.38 -9.53
C THR A 722 20.93 -20.44 -10.68
N ALA A 723 21.24 -19.18 -10.38
CA ALA A 723 21.73 -18.17 -11.30
C ALA A 723 23.20 -17.86 -10.97
N LEU A 724 24.09 -18.19 -11.89
CA LEU A 724 25.54 -18.01 -11.78
C LEU A 724 25.90 -16.66 -12.40
N LEU A 725 26.47 -15.75 -11.60
CA LEU A 725 27.05 -14.49 -12.06
C LEU A 725 28.58 -14.60 -12.06
N ALA A 726 29.17 -14.53 -13.25
CA ALA A 726 30.62 -14.58 -13.49
C ALA A 726 31.06 -13.39 -14.37
N GLY A 727 32.36 -13.15 -14.49
CA GLY A 727 32.91 -12.21 -15.48
C GLY A 727 33.34 -12.91 -16.76
N LEU A 728 33.05 -12.32 -17.92
CA LEU A 728 33.50 -12.82 -19.22
C LEU A 728 35.03 -12.96 -19.24
N ASN A 729 35.53 -14.02 -19.87
CA ASN A 729 36.97 -14.34 -19.94
C ASN A 729 37.68 -14.47 -18.57
N ASN A 730 36.94 -14.79 -17.49
CA ASN A 730 37.41 -14.81 -16.09
C ASN A 730 37.70 -13.41 -15.51
N GLY A 731 36.99 -12.38 -15.97
CA GLY A 731 36.97 -11.08 -15.33
C GLY A 731 36.47 -11.16 -13.87
N THR A 732 36.99 -10.29 -13.01
CA THR A 732 36.62 -10.20 -11.59
C THR A 732 36.30 -8.76 -11.20
N GLY A 733 35.46 -8.57 -10.19
CA GLY A 733 35.07 -7.25 -9.70
C GLY A 733 33.81 -7.29 -8.86
N VAL A 734 33.36 -6.13 -8.37
CA VAL A 734 32.08 -6.02 -7.64
C VAL A 734 30.92 -6.12 -8.63
N GLY A 735 30.14 -7.18 -8.52
CA GLY A 735 28.91 -7.40 -9.29
C GLY A 735 27.66 -7.31 -8.42
N LEU A 736 26.51 -7.22 -9.07
CA LEU A 736 25.20 -7.29 -8.46
C LEU A 736 24.35 -8.32 -9.21
N VAL A 737 24.03 -9.43 -8.54
CA VAL A 737 23.11 -10.46 -9.06
C VAL A 737 21.72 -10.22 -8.52
N GLU A 738 20.70 -10.31 -9.37
CA GLU A 738 19.32 -10.10 -8.97
C GLU A 738 18.40 -11.16 -9.58
N VAL A 739 17.43 -11.65 -8.80
CA VAL A 739 16.39 -12.60 -9.25
C VAL A 739 15.04 -12.03 -8.83
N TYR A 740 14.10 -11.89 -9.75
CA TYR A 740 12.77 -11.31 -9.56
C TYR A 740 11.66 -12.31 -9.89
N ASP A 741 10.75 -12.52 -8.94
CA ASP A 741 9.51 -13.29 -9.08
C ASP A 741 8.39 -12.38 -9.62
N ARG A 742 7.95 -12.62 -10.86
CA ARG A 742 6.96 -11.81 -11.60
C ARG A 742 5.57 -12.45 -11.69
N GLY A 743 5.32 -13.56 -11.02
CA GLY A 743 3.99 -14.15 -10.92
C GLY A 743 2.98 -13.24 -10.24
N ALA A 744 1.69 -13.51 -10.43
CA ALA A 744 0.66 -12.96 -9.54
C ALA A 744 0.74 -13.71 -8.18
N PRO A 745 0.70 -13.00 -7.03
CA PRO A 745 0.52 -13.62 -5.72
C PRO A 745 -0.91 -14.21 -5.56
#